data_AF-A0A7K0PGM0-F1
#
_entry.id   AF-A0A7K0PGM0-F1
#
_cell.length_a   1.000
_cell.length_b   1.000
_cell.length_c   1.000
_cell.angle_alpha   90.00
_cell.angle_beta   90.00
_cell.angle_gamma   90.00
#
_symmetry.space_group_name_H-M   'P 1'
#
loop_
_entity.id
_entity.type
_entity.pdbx_description
1 polymer ?
#
loop_
_entity_poly.entity_id
_entity_poly.type
_entity_poly.pdbx_seq_one_letter_code
_entity_poly.pdbx_strand_id
1 'polypeptide(L)'
;MRFEIPPAPAARVAALQDALGVGPVCAEVLVRRGFDDPAAAAHFLAADEHPPLEAFEGLAEAAGVLLRHARAGSRIVVHGDYDCDGVCATATRVRALRQVGAQADWFLPHRVEDGYGLHERTVRRLAAEGAGLVVTVDCGITSVDEAALATELGLDLVITDHHRPRADGVLPDVPIVHPGDGRYPYPQLCGAAVAWRLSGALLQAAGLDPRDADVDLDVVALATIADVVPLTGENRWIVRQGLRAIADSRRPGLRALLDVSQTSPSDIDATAVGFRLAPRINAAGRIGRADPGVELFLAGDETEARRLADRLDRCNLDRREVERRILQEAEAQAAAQGPQPAYVLAGEDWHPGVVGIVASRIVERFGRPAILLGTRGDELTGSARSVPGFDLLAGLDACAEHLLRHGGHRAAAGLTLRPADLPAFTTALRAYAAEHLDEDALQPVEVVDAVVGGAQLGMALADELSALGPFGEGNPEPVLLVPSGRAEGVRPLGAAGAHIAFTLSSGSSRVAAVAFGRDRIPGPDEAAAYAGGPIAGTYVLERHAFRGNVTPRLRVRELAHPAPATVDRLDGEAADAALAVLEAPDGLPAVLAAEPGAADWRTRFADRSASGAAAAIAALVGTGEAVTVVVADAVRRIGPLSQVVGGFALTDWWSVARTPRSLDGTVHLVALDPPSDPAHVAVLDVLAGVQPWRAWGDPELRFTLDALGREHDLRSGATALYRRLRRDGPTPVGALAEPDLPGWWLGLLLRVLEESGAIAVDRAERIVAVADGPVRPLDDGPTARAWTARGRERHAWLTGTLPRPVPVR
;
A
#
# COMPACT_ATOMS: atom_id res chain seq x y z
N MET A 1 -1.57 -6.01 12.61
CA MET A 1 -1.54 -5.08 11.47
C MET A 1 -2.52 -3.95 11.74
N ARG A 2 -2.16 -2.70 11.42
CA ARG A 2 -3.08 -1.55 11.39
C ARG A 2 -3.27 -1.12 9.94
N PHE A 3 -4.51 -0.97 9.49
CA PHE A 3 -4.79 -0.40 8.17
C PHE A 3 -4.92 1.11 8.28
N GLU A 4 -4.16 1.83 7.47
CA GLU A 4 -4.17 3.29 7.42
C GLU A 4 -4.74 3.73 6.08
N ILE A 5 -5.77 4.58 6.11
CA ILE A 5 -6.44 5.10 4.92
C ILE A 5 -6.21 6.62 4.90
N PRO A 6 -5.19 7.11 4.17
CA PRO A 6 -5.01 8.55 3.98
C PRO A 6 -6.27 9.20 3.39
N PRO A 7 -6.58 10.46 3.70
CA PRO A 7 -7.76 11.12 3.15
C PRO A 7 -7.62 11.32 1.64
N ALA A 8 -8.71 11.09 0.90
CA ALA A 8 -8.83 11.39 -0.53
C ALA A 8 -10.10 12.22 -0.78
N PRO A 9 -10.04 13.57 -0.67
CA PRO A 9 -11.23 14.41 -0.77
C PRO A 9 -11.97 14.21 -2.09
N ALA A 10 -13.31 14.09 -2.04
CA ALA A 10 -14.11 13.71 -3.22
C ALA A 10 -13.93 14.68 -4.41
N ALA A 11 -13.76 15.97 -4.13
CA ALA A 11 -13.53 16.99 -5.16
C ALA A 11 -12.21 16.79 -5.92
N ARG A 12 -11.15 16.31 -5.26
CA ARG A 12 -9.84 16.04 -5.89
C ARG A 12 -9.92 14.81 -6.79
N VAL A 13 -10.57 13.75 -6.29
CA VAL A 13 -10.82 12.54 -7.06
C VAL A 13 -11.62 12.86 -8.33
N ALA A 14 -12.72 13.60 -8.22
CA ALA A 14 -13.54 14.01 -9.36
C ALA A 14 -12.75 14.85 -10.39
N ALA A 15 -11.92 15.79 -9.93
CA ALA A 15 -11.09 16.61 -10.81
C ALA A 15 -10.11 15.77 -11.64
N LEU A 16 -9.49 14.74 -11.04
CA LEU A 16 -8.62 13.82 -11.78
C LEU A 16 -9.39 12.94 -12.77
N GLN A 17 -10.57 12.45 -12.39
CA GLN A 17 -11.41 11.66 -13.29
C GLN A 17 -11.77 12.46 -14.55
N ASP A 18 -12.22 13.70 -14.37
CA ASP A 18 -12.63 14.55 -15.48
C ASP A 18 -11.45 14.94 -16.38
N ALA A 19 -10.28 15.21 -15.79
CA ALA A 19 -9.11 15.65 -16.53
C ALA A 19 -8.37 14.51 -17.25
N LEU A 20 -8.33 13.31 -16.67
CA LEU A 20 -7.50 12.20 -17.14
C LEU A 20 -8.30 11.04 -17.77
N GLY A 21 -9.61 11.01 -17.58
CA GLY A 21 -10.47 9.92 -18.06
C GLY A 21 -10.22 8.59 -17.36
N VAL A 22 -9.63 8.60 -16.15
CA VAL A 22 -9.39 7.41 -15.33
C VAL A 22 -10.62 7.07 -14.47
N GLY A 23 -10.79 5.80 -14.11
CA GLY A 23 -11.83 5.37 -13.18
C GLY A 23 -11.67 5.97 -11.76
N PRO A 24 -12.74 5.99 -10.96
CA PRO A 24 -12.76 6.62 -9.64
C PRO A 24 -11.74 6.00 -8.67
N VAL A 25 -11.55 4.68 -8.73
CA VAL A 25 -10.58 3.98 -7.87
C VAL A 25 -9.15 4.34 -8.25
N CYS A 26 -8.84 4.45 -9.55
CA CYS A 26 -7.52 4.87 -10.01
C CYS A 26 -7.23 6.33 -9.60
N ALA A 27 -8.20 7.23 -9.74
CA ALA A 27 -8.10 8.60 -9.24
C ALA A 27 -7.88 8.67 -7.72
N GLU A 28 -8.57 7.82 -6.95
CA GLU A 28 -8.39 7.72 -5.49
C GLU A 28 -6.96 7.29 -5.12
N VAL A 29 -6.41 6.29 -5.82
CA VAL A 29 -5.02 5.86 -5.67
C VAL A 29 -4.05 7.01 -5.97
N LEU A 30 -4.26 7.75 -7.06
CA LEU A 30 -3.40 8.88 -7.44
C LEU A 30 -3.42 9.99 -6.37
N VAL A 31 -4.60 10.39 -5.89
CA VAL A 31 -4.72 11.41 -4.82
C VAL A 31 -3.98 10.96 -3.56
N ARG A 32 -4.17 9.72 -3.10
CA ARG A 32 -3.51 9.22 -1.89
C ARG A 32 -2.00 9.09 -2.02
N ARG A 33 -1.50 8.94 -3.24
CA ARG A 33 -0.06 8.93 -3.56
C ARG A 33 0.53 10.32 -3.78
N GLY A 34 -0.26 11.38 -3.60
CA GLY A 34 0.18 12.77 -3.73
C GLY A 34 0.11 13.33 -5.15
N PHE A 35 -0.57 12.65 -6.07
CA PHE A 35 -0.83 13.12 -7.44
C PHE A 35 -2.22 13.74 -7.55
N ASP A 36 -2.53 14.73 -6.71
CA ASP A 36 -3.84 15.41 -6.69
C ASP A 36 -3.95 16.57 -7.70
N ASP A 37 -2.82 16.99 -8.28
CA ASP A 37 -2.77 17.90 -9.42
C ASP A 37 -2.89 17.13 -10.76
N PRO A 38 -3.86 17.48 -11.64
CA PRO A 38 -4.03 16.78 -12.91
C PRO A 38 -2.81 16.78 -13.84
N ALA A 39 -2.00 17.84 -13.85
CA ALA A 39 -0.83 17.91 -14.73
C ALA A 39 0.30 16.99 -14.22
N ALA A 40 0.57 17.02 -12.92
CA ALA A 40 1.51 16.10 -12.27
C ALA A 40 1.09 14.63 -12.45
N ALA A 41 -0.20 14.33 -12.25
CA ALA A 41 -0.74 12.99 -12.47
C ALA A 41 -0.63 12.54 -13.93
N ALA A 42 -0.88 13.43 -14.90
CA ALA A 42 -0.72 13.13 -16.32
C ALA A 42 0.73 12.77 -16.67
N HIS A 43 1.72 13.53 -16.19
CA HIS A 43 3.14 13.23 -16.39
C HIS A 43 3.54 11.88 -15.75
N PHE A 44 3.06 11.61 -14.53
CA PHE A 44 3.31 10.32 -13.88
C PHE A 44 2.76 9.12 -14.68
N LEU A 45 1.53 9.24 -15.20
CA LEU A 45 0.88 8.20 -16.02
C LEU A 45 1.57 8.04 -17.38
N ALA A 46 1.97 9.14 -18.00
CA ALA A 46 2.73 9.14 -19.25
C ALA A 46 4.14 8.55 -19.07
N ALA A 47 4.72 8.72 -17.87
CA ALA A 47 6.12 8.43 -17.56
C ALA A 47 7.03 9.05 -18.61
N ASP A 48 6.91 10.37 -18.81
CA ASP A 48 7.59 11.15 -19.86
C ASP A 48 8.70 12.07 -19.30
N GLU A 49 9.04 11.89 -18.03
CA GLU A 49 10.06 12.64 -17.30
C GLU A 49 11.49 12.23 -17.72
N HIS A 50 12.01 12.81 -18.81
CA HIS A 50 13.38 12.57 -19.27
C HIS A 50 14.06 13.89 -19.69
N PRO A 51 14.90 14.49 -18.82
CA PRO A 51 15.54 15.77 -19.10
C PRO A 51 16.57 15.68 -20.24
N PRO A 52 16.83 16.79 -20.95
CA PRO A 52 17.93 16.86 -21.91
C PRO A 52 19.29 16.69 -21.21
N LEU A 53 20.34 16.30 -21.94
CA LEU A 53 21.67 16.02 -21.37
C LEU A 53 22.28 17.25 -20.69
N GLU A 54 21.99 18.45 -21.20
CA GLU A 54 22.49 19.73 -20.67
C GLU A 54 22.00 20.03 -19.26
N ALA A 55 20.92 19.37 -18.80
CA ALA A 55 20.43 19.50 -17.44
C ALA A 55 21.32 18.78 -16.41
N PHE A 56 22.19 17.86 -16.84
CA PHE A 56 23.04 17.04 -15.98
C PHE A 56 24.48 17.59 -16.01
N GLU A 57 24.90 18.20 -14.90
CA GLU A 57 26.22 18.80 -14.75
C GLU A 57 27.37 17.78 -14.82
N GLY A 58 28.55 18.24 -15.25
CA GLY A 58 29.74 17.40 -15.40
C GLY A 58 29.76 16.53 -16.66
N LEU A 59 28.62 16.26 -17.29
CA LEU A 59 28.55 15.41 -18.50
C LEU A 59 29.46 15.92 -19.63
N ALA A 60 29.36 17.21 -19.97
CA ALA A 60 30.12 17.79 -21.06
C ALA A 60 31.64 17.76 -20.81
N GLU A 61 32.06 18.05 -19.57
CA GLU A 61 33.47 18.04 -19.18
C GLU A 61 34.06 16.63 -19.21
N ALA A 62 33.38 15.67 -18.56
CA ALA A 62 33.79 14.27 -18.53
C ALA A 62 33.82 13.66 -19.93
N ALA A 63 32.80 13.92 -20.76
CA ALA A 63 32.78 13.48 -22.15
C ALA A 63 33.96 14.04 -22.95
N GLY A 64 34.31 15.31 -22.72
CA GLY A 64 35.49 15.95 -23.30
C GLY A 64 36.79 15.23 -22.92
N VAL A 65 36.97 14.86 -21.65
CA VAL A 65 38.15 14.11 -21.18
C VAL A 65 38.24 12.74 -21.85
N LEU A 66 37.14 11.98 -21.82
CA LEU A 66 37.06 10.64 -22.42
C LEU A 66 37.39 10.69 -23.92
N LEU A 67 36.82 11.65 -24.64
CA LEU A 67 37.04 11.79 -26.08
C LEU A 67 38.47 12.21 -26.44
N ARG A 68 39.12 13.04 -25.60
CA ARG A 68 40.55 13.38 -25.79
C ARG A 68 41.42 12.14 -25.69
N HIS A 69 41.21 11.29 -24.68
CA HIS A 69 41.95 10.04 -24.51
C HIS A 69 41.66 9.04 -25.63
N ALA A 70 40.40 8.91 -26.04
CA ALA A 70 40.01 8.07 -27.18
C ALA A 70 40.75 8.49 -28.46
N ARG A 71 40.82 9.80 -28.76
CA ARG A 71 41.54 10.35 -29.93
C ARG A 71 43.05 10.20 -29.83
N ALA A 72 43.61 10.27 -28.63
CA ALA A 72 45.04 10.09 -28.38
C ALA A 72 45.47 8.61 -28.47
N GLY A 73 44.52 7.66 -28.50
CA GLY A 73 44.83 6.24 -28.46
C GLY A 73 45.31 5.76 -27.09
N SER A 74 45.05 6.53 -26.03
CA SER A 74 45.36 6.13 -24.66
C SER A 74 44.54 4.92 -24.24
N ARG A 75 45.13 4.04 -23.42
CA ARG A 75 44.39 2.97 -22.75
C ARG A 75 43.47 3.56 -21.68
N ILE A 76 42.17 3.32 -21.81
CA ILE A 76 41.14 3.75 -20.85
C ILE A 76 40.67 2.53 -20.06
N VAL A 77 40.68 2.62 -18.73
CA VAL A 77 40.18 1.57 -17.84
C VAL A 77 38.90 2.03 -17.15
N VAL A 78 37.81 1.29 -17.33
CA VAL A 78 36.56 1.50 -16.61
C VAL A 78 36.61 0.75 -15.28
N HIS A 79 36.65 1.48 -14.17
CA HIS A 79 36.62 0.90 -12.83
C HIS A 79 35.18 0.84 -12.31
N GLY A 80 34.60 -0.35 -12.23
CA GLY A 80 33.23 -0.54 -11.72
C GLY A 80 33.15 -1.09 -10.31
N ASP A 81 31.94 -1.41 -9.87
CA ASP A 81 31.68 -2.22 -8.67
C ASP A 81 31.27 -3.67 -9.01
N TYR A 82 31.30 -4.55 -8.01
CA TYR A 82 31.03 -5.98 -8.15
C TYR A 82 29.55 -6.38 -8.13
N ASP A 83 28.64 -5.45 -7.88
CA ASP A 83 27.22 -5.74 -7.89
C ASP A 83 26.59 -5.53 -9.27
N CYS A 84 25.27 -5.70 -9.34
CA CYS A 84 24.56 -5.64 -10.61
C CYS A 84 24.61 -4.25 -11.25
N ASP A 85 24.61 -3.17 -10.48
CA ASP A 85 24.65 -1.81 -11.01
C ASP A 85 26.04 -1.52 -11.58
N GLY A 86 27.09 -1.74 -10.79
CA GLY A 86 28.47 -1.57 -11.20
C GLY A 86 28.86 -2.41 -12.44
N VAL A 87 28.39 -3.65 -12.53
CA VAL A 87 28.58 -4.51 -13.71
C VAL A 87 27.89 -3.93 -14.95
N CYS A 88 26.64 -3.49 -14.81
CA CYS A 88 25.86 -2.93 -15.91
C CYS A 88 26.41 -1.58 -16.38
N ALA A 89 26.81 -0.73 -15.43
CA ALA A 89 27.46 0.55 -15.68
C ALA A 89 28.78 0.37 -16.43
N THR A 90 29.58 -0.63 -16.02
CA THR A 90 30.84 -0.99 -16.68
C THR A 90 30.62 -1.42 -18.12
N ALA A 91 29.70 -2.37 -18.36
CA ALA A 91 29.40 -2.84 -19.70
C ALA A 91 28.92 -1.70 -20.62
N THR A 92 28.01 -0.85 -20.11
CA THR A 92 27.48 0.33 -20.81
C THR A 92 28.58 1.30 -21.22
N ARG A 93 29.47 1.66 -20.28
CA ARG A 93 30.59 2.57 -20.55
C ARG A 93 31.61 1.98 -21.52
N VAL A 94 32.01 0.72 -21.33
CA VAL A 94 32.97 0.04 -22.21
C VAL A 94 32.45 0.00 -23.64
N ARG A 95 31.17 -0.33 -23.85
CA ARG A 95 30.54 -0.36 -25.17
C ARG A 95 30.59 1.02 -25.84
N ALA A 96 30.18 2.07 -25.14
CA ALA A 96 30.17 3.43 -25.68
C ALA A 96 31.57 3.95 -26.01
N LEU A 97 32.57 3.66 -25.18
CA LEU A 97 33.96 4.00 -25.44
C LEU A 97 34.50 3.29 -26.70
N ARG A 98 34.21 2.00 -26.85
CA ARG A 98 34.58 1.23 -28.06
C ARG A 98 33.88 1.74 -29.31
N GLN A 99 32.64 2.22 -29.19
CA GLN A 99 31.89 2.82 -30.30
C GLN A 99 32.56 4.09 -30.86
N VAL A 100 33.22 4.90 -30.00
CA VAL A 100 34.00 6.07 -30.44
C VAL A 100 35.46 5.74 -30.76
N GLY A 101 35.81 4.45 -30.84
CA GLY A 101 37.13 3.98 -31.25
C GLY A 101 38.19 3.92 -30.13
N ALA A 102 37.80 4.05 -28.86
CA ALA A 102 38.75 3.99 -27.74
C ALA A 102 39.23 2.55 -27.43
N GLN A 103 40.44 2.44 -26.91
CA GLN A 103 40.95 1.21 -26.29
C GLN A 103 40.44 1.14 -24.84
N ALA A 104 39.28 0.51 -24.65
CA ALA A 104 38.61 0.42 -23.36
C ALA A 104 38.67 -1.01 -22.78
N ASP A 105 39.31 -1.09 -21.60
CA ASP A 105 39.30 -2.24 -20.69
C ASP A 105 38.46 -1.93 -19.45
N TRP A 106 38.27 -2.91 -18.57
CA TRP A 106 37.61 -2.72 -17.29
C TRP A 106 38.39 -3.36 -16.14
N PHE A 107 38.08 -2.92 -14.93
CA PHE A 107 38.52 -3.52 -13.68
C PHE A 107 37.34 -3.55 -12.71
N LEU A 108 37.01 -4.74 -12.19
CA LEU A 108 36.05 -4.91 -11.11
C LEU A 108 36.76 -5.38 -9.84
N PRO A 109 36.56 -4.73 -8.68
CA PRO A 109 37.15 -5.16 -7.43
C PRO A 109 36.55 -6.49 -6.96
N HIS A 110 37.33 -7.31 -6.26
CA HIS A 110 36.81 -8.47 -5.56
C HIS A 110 36.24 -8.08 -4.19
N ARG A 111 34.96 -8.38 -3.93
CA ARG A 111 34.25 -7.99 -2.70
C ARG A 111 34.98 -8.31 -1.39
N VAL A 112 35.68 -9.45 -1.34
CA VAL A 112 36.34 -9.93 -0.11
C VAL A 112 37.80 -9.47 -0.01
N GLU A 113 38.49 -9.36 -1.15
CA GLU A 113 39.94 -9.09 -1.20
C GLU A 113 40.21 -7.60 -1.38
N ASP A 114 39.47 -6.97 -2.28
CA ASP A 114 39.63 -5.58 -2.67
C ASP A 114 38.77 -4.66 -1.80
N GLY A 115 37.51 -5.04 -1.56
CA GLY A 115 36.52 -4.18 -0.90
C GLY A 115 35.73 -3.36 -1.92
N TYR A 116 34.95 -2.40 -1.43
CA TYR A 116 34.16 -1.48 -2.25
C TYR A 116 34.93 -0.18 -2.52
N GLY A 117 34.80 0.36 -3.73
CA GLY A 117 35.36 1.65 -4.14
C GLY A 117 36.73 1.58 -4.82
N LEU A 118 37.26 2.75 -5.16
CA LEU A 118 38.61 2.90 -5.71
C LEU A 118 39.60 2.97 -4.54
N HIS A 119 40.62 2.11 -4.56
CA HIS A 119 41.65 2.04 -3.53
C HIS A 119 43.04 2.40 -4.07
N GLU A 120 43.91 2.93 -3.20
CA GLU A 120 45.31 3.23 -3.51
C GLU A 120 46.02 2.11 -4.29
N ARG A 121 45.88 0.85 -3.84
CA ARG A 121 46.52 -0.31 -4.52
C ARG A 121 46.10 -0.42 -5.98
N THR A 122 44.83 -0.12 -6.27
CA THR A 122 44.24 -0.25 -7.59
C THR A 122 44.73 0.87 -8.48
N VAL A 123 44.78 2.10 -7.97
CA VAL A 123 45.34 3.26 -8.68
C VAL A 123 46.80 3.00 -9.07
N ARG A 124 47.64 2.56 -8.12
CA ARG A 124 49.05 2.24 -8.38
C ARG A 124 49.21 1.14 -9.42
N ARG A 125 48.39 0.09 -9.33
CA ARG A 125 48.39 -1.01 -10.27
C ARG A 125 48.03 -0.54 -11.69
N LEU A 126 46.94 0.19 -11.85
CA LEU A 126 46.47 0.63 -13.17
C LEU A 126 47.44 1.62 -13.82
N ALA A 127 48.05 2.51 -13.03
CA ALA A 127 49.13 3.37 -13.50
C ALA A 127 50.36 2.55 -13.96
N ALA A 128 50.78 1.56 -13.19
CA ALA A 128 51.90 0.67 -13.55
C ALA A 128 51.61 -0.20 -14.79
N GLU A 129 50.36 -0.56 -15.03
CA GLU A 129 49.90 -1.25 -16.24
C GLU A 129 49.71 -0.30 -17.45
N GLY A 130 50.07 0.98 -17.32
CA GLY A 130 50.08 1.95 -18.42
C GLY A 130 48.69 2.45 -18.83
N ALA A 131 47.71 2.46 -17.93
CA ALA A 131 46.46 3.18 -18.16
C ALA A 131 46.76 4.69 -18.31
N GLY A 132 46.18 5.32 -19.34
CA GLY A 132 46.25 6.78 -19.50
C GLY A 132 45.10 7.50 -18.82
N LEU A 133 43.96 6.81 -18.66
CA LEU A 133 42.76 7.32 -18.00
C LEU A 133 42.07 6.17 -17.25
N VAL A 134 41.64 6.44 -16.01
CA VAL A 134 40.62 5.66 -15.32
C VAL A 134 39.31 6.43 -15.31
N VAL A 135 38.20 5.76 -15.63
CA VAL A 135 36.86 6.29 -15.40
C VAL A 135 36.14 5.36 -14.42
N THR A 136 35.75 5.88 -13.26
CA THR A 136 34.94 5.10 -12.32
C THR A 136 33.49 5.10 -12.77
N VAL A 137 32.79 4.00 -12.51
CA VAL A 137 31.34 3.88 -12.62
C VAL A 137 30.83 3.25 -11.34
N ASP A 138 29.73 3.78 -10.81
CA ASP A 138 29.08 3.29 -9.59
C ASP A 138 29.95 3.34 -8.31
N CYS A 139 31.01 4.15 -8.35
CA CYS A 139 31.90 4.34 -7.21
C CYS A 139 32.80 5.57 -7.39
N GLY A 140 33.48 5.96 -6.32
CA GLY A 140 34.58 6.93 -6.35
C GLY A 140 34.25 8.31 -5.80
N ILE A 141 32.98 8.65 -5.52
CA ILE A 141 32.62 9.98 -5.01
C ILE A 141 33.31 10.35 -3.68
N THR A 142 33.77 9.34 -2.94
CA THR A 142 34.50 9.50 -1.66
C THR A 142 36.02 9.34 -1.79
N SER A 143 36.54 8.98 -2.97
CA SER A 143 37.94 8.62 -3.25
C SER A 143 38.86 9.83 -3.45
N VAL A 144 38.88 10.72 -2.45
CA VAL A 144 39.64 11.99 -2.48
C VAL A 144 41.15 11.74 -2.55
N ASP A 145 41.66 10.87 -1.69
CA ASP A 145 43.09 10.56 -1.61
C ASP A 145 43.56 9.78 -2.83
N GLU A 146 42.74 8.86 -3.34
CA GLU A 146 43.02 8.11 -4.56
C GLU A 146 43.05 9.01 -5.81
N ALA A 147 42.21 10.05 -5.86
CA ALA A 147 42.23 11.02 -6.97
C ALA A 147 43.50 11.88 -6.95
N ALA A 148 43.94 12.31 -5.76
CA ALA A 148 45.22 12.99 -5.60
C ALA A 148 46.39 12.09 -6.03
N LEU A 149 46.39 10.82 -5.61
CA LEU A 149 47.40 9.84 -6.00
C LEU A 149 47.41 9.57 -7.51
N ALA A 150 46.26 9.48 -8.16
CA ALA A 150 46.18 9.31 -9.61
C ALA A 150 46.92 10.45 -10.34
N THR A 151 46.67 11.70 -9.88
CA THR A 151 47.35 12.90 -10.39
C THR A 151 48.87 12.83 -10.17
N GLU A 152 49.33 12.42 -8.98
CA GLU A 152 50.76 12.24 -8.69
C GLU A 152 51.45 11.22 -9.60
N LEU A 153 50.71 10.18 -10.00
CA LEU A 153 51.21 9.11 -10.87
C LEU A 153 51.07 9.42 -12.37
N GLY A 154 50.53 10.58 -12.74
CA GLY A 154 50.26 10.95 -14.13
C GLY A 154 49.14 10.14 -14.78
N LEU A 155 48.23 9.62 -13.97
CA LEU A 155 47.04 8.88 -14.39
C LEU A 155 45.83 9.83 -14.33
N ASP A 156 45.21 10.14 -15.48
CA ASP A 156 43.98 10.93 -15.46
C ASP A 156 42.85 10.10 -14.84
N LEU A 157 41.93 10.78 -14.15
CA LEU A 157 40.78 10.17 -13.49
C LEU A 157 39.51 10.97 -13.81
N VAL A 158 38.42 10.26 -14.11
CA VAL A 158 37.06 10.79 -14.17
C VAL A 158 36.20 9.96 -13.24
N ILE A 159 35.37 10.60 -12.43
CA ILE A 159 34.52 9.91 -11.46
C ILE A 159 33.06 9.97 -11.91
N THR A 160 32.40 8.83 -11.98
CA THR A 160 30.96 8.75 -12.18
C THR A 160 30.33 7.86 -11.12
N ASP A 161 29.36 8.42 -10.39
CA ASP A 161 28.83 7.80 -9.19
C ASP A 161 27.43 8.38 -8.87
N HIS A 162 26.73 7.74 -7.95
CA HIS A 162 25.43 8.15 -7.42
C HIS A 162 25.33 8.04 -5.89
N HIS A 163 26.36 7.48 -5.25
CA HIS A 163 26.43 7.30 -3.81
C HIS A 163 26.51 8.64 -3.05
N ARG A 164 26.19 8.63 -1.76
CA ARG A 164 26.30 9.83 -0.94
C ARG A 164 27.76 10.30 -0.84
N PRO A 165 28.04 11.59 -1.10
CA PRO A 165 29.35 12.18 -0.82
C PRO A 165 29.71 12.08 0.67
N ARG A 166 30.99 12.36 0.98
CA ARG A 166 31.48 12.45 2.37
C ARG A 166 30.68 13.50 3.15
N ALA A 167 30.46 13.23 4.44
CA ALA A 167 29.72 14.12 5.33
C ALA A 167 30.39 15.49 5.55
N ASP A 168 31.71 15.57 5.35
CA ASP A 168 32.49 16.82 5.40
C ASP A 168 32.39 17.66 4.11
N GLY A 169 31.72 17.15 3.07
CA GLY A 169 31.53 17.83 1.79
C GLY A 169 32.78 17.87 0.90
N VAL A 170 33.88 17.23 1.29
CA VAL A 170 35.10 17.21 0.47
C VAL A 170 34.91 16.22 -0.68
N LEU A 171 35.06 16.71 -1.91
CA LEU A 171 34.98 15.94 -3.14
C LEU A 171 36.37 15.73 -3.77
N PRO A 172 36.57 14.66 -4.55
CA PRO A 172 37.76 14.49 -5.39
C PRO A 172 37.96 15.67 -6.36
N ASP A 173 39.20 16.16 -6.49
CA ASP A 173 39.54 17.28 -7.39
C ASP A 173 39.81 16.79 -8.82
N VAL A 174 38.78 16.16 -9.42
CA VAL A 174 38.78 15.63 -10.78
C VAL A 174 37.40 15.83 -11.41
N PRO A 175 37.23 15.70 -12.74
CA PRO A 175 35.91 15.77 -13.34
C PRO A 175 34.97 14.70 -12.75
N ILE A 176 33.82 15.15 -12.22
CA ILE A 176 32.81 14.33 -11.56
C ILE A 176 31.49 14.42 -12.33
N VAL A 177 30.82 13.27 -12.50
CA VAL A 177 29.42 13.18 -12.93
C VAL A 177 28.63 12.53 -11.81
N HIS A 178 27.74 13.29 -11.18
CA HIS A 178 26.98 12.83 -10.02
C HIS A 178 25.59 13.50 -9.98
N PRO A 179 24.48 12.75 -9.83
CA PRO A 179 23.12 13.32 -9.87
C PRO A 179 22.73 14.07 -8.58
N GLY A 180 23.39 13.77 -7.45
CA GLY A 180 23.07 14.33 -6.13
C GLY A 180 23.74 15.66 -5.76
N ASP A 181 24.21 16.46 -6.73
CA ASP A 181 24.80 17.78 -6.48
C ASP A 181 23.77 18.90 -6.20
N GLY A 182 22.47 18.58 -6.30
CA GLY A 182 21.34 19.46 -6.02
C GLY A 182 20.82 20.24 -7.23
N ARG A 183 21.41 20.10 -8.41
CA ARG A 183 20.98 20.80 -9.64
C ARG A 183 20.19 19.90 -10.58
N TYR A 184 20.48 18.61 -10.59
CA TYR A 184 19.73 17.64 -11.38
C TYR A 184 18.37 17.32 -10.72
N PRO A 185 17.24 17.33 -11.45
CA PRO A 185 15.92 17.10 -10.86
C PRO A 185 15.71 15.68 -10.31
N TYR A 186 16.51 14.70 -10.74
CA TYR A 186 16.39 13.30 -10.34
C TYR A 186 17.67 12.81 -9.65
N PRO A 187 17.91 13.16 -8.37
CA PRO A 187 19.18 12.90 -7.69
C PRO A 187 19.45 11.42 -7.37
N GLN A 188 18.50 10.52 -7.64
CA GLN A 188 18.52 9.11 -7.25
C GLN A 188 18.65 8.16 -8.45
N LEU A 189 19.35 8.56 -9.50
CA LEU A 189 19.73 7.63 -10.56
C LEU A 189 20.68 6.57 -10.00
N CYS A 190 20.66 5.36 -10.59
CA CYS A 190 21.68 4.34 -10.33
C CYS A 190 22.96 4.63 -11.14
N GLY A 191 24.09 4.03 -10.77
CA GLY A 191 25.38 4.18 -11.45
C GLY A 191 25.33 3.85 -12.94
N ALA A 192 24.58 2.83 -13.36
CA ALA A 192 24.40 2.50 -14.78
C ALA A 192 23.61 3.56 -15.55
N ALA A 193 22.63 4.21 -14.92
CA ALA A 193 21.91 5.32 -15.53
C ALA A 193 22.81 6.55 -15.70
N VAL A 194 23.65 6.86 -14.71
CA VAL A 194 24.68 7.91 -14.82
C VAL A 194 25.67 7.57 -15.95
N ALA A 195 26.13 6.31 -16.02
CA ALA A 195 27.00 5.85 -17.10
C ALA A 195 26.33 5.98 -18.47
N TRP A 196 25.06 5.61 -18.61
CA TRP A 196 24.30 5.76 -19.85
C TRP A 196 24.16 7.23 -20.29
N ARG A 197 23.86 8.15 -19.38
CA ARG A 197 23.78 9.59 -19.67
C ARG A 197 25.10 10.15 -20.16
N LEU A 198 26.21 9.80 -19.50
CA LEU A 198 27.55 10.18 -19.97
C LEU A 198 27.98 9.45 -21.26
N SER A 199 27.42 8.27 -21.56
CA SER A 199 27.61 7.63 -22.88
C SER A 199 26.93 8.44 -23.98
N GLY A 200 25.70 8.92 -23.76
CA GLY A 200 25.02 9.84 -24.69
C GLY A 200 25.82 11.13 -24.92
N ALA A 201 26.32 11.76 -23.86
CA ALA A 201 27.15 12.97 -23.96
C ALA A 201 28.49 12.71 -24.69
N LEU A 202 29.12 11.55 -24.47
CA LEU A 202 30.33 11.13 -25.20
C LEU A 202 30.06 10.99 -26.71
N LEU A 203 28.95 10.35 -27.09
CA LEU A 203 28.55 10.18 -28.49
C LEU A 203 28.27 11.54 -29.13
N GLN A 204 27.52 12.42 -28.45
CA GLN A 204 27.27 13.79 -28.91
C GLN A 204 28.58 14.57 -29.11
N ALA A 205 29.52 14.50 -28.17
CA ALA A 205 30.83 15.14 -28.28
C ALA A 205 31.67 14.56 -29.44
N ALA A 206 31.48 13.28 -29.78
CA ALA A 206 32.11 12.63 -30.92
C ALA A 206 31.43 12.96 -32.27
N GLY A 207 30.32 13.70 -32.26
CA GLY A 207 29.53 14.02 -33.47
C GLY A 207 28.58 12.91 -33.92
N LEU A 208 28.26 11.96 -33.03
CA LEU A 208 27.29 10.89 -33.24
C LEU A 208 25.93 11.24 -32.62
N ASP A 209 24.89 10.48 -32.95
CA ASP A 209 23.58 10.65 -32.32
C ASP A 209 23.63 10.16 -30.87
N PRO A 210 23.34 11.00 -29.85
CA PRO A 210 23.34 10.57 -28.46
C PRO A 210 22.37 9.42 -28.18
N ARG A 211 21.30 9.27 -28.99
CA ARG A 211 20.31 8.18 -28.87
C ARG A 211 20.88 6.82 -29.23
N ASP A 212 22.05 6.74 -29.86
CA ASP A 212 22.74 5.45 -30.04
C ASP A 212 23.15 4.83 -28.70
N ALA A 213 23.13 5.58 -27.59
CA ALA A 213 23.26 5.05 -26.24
C ALA A 213 22.05 4.21 -25.80
N ASP A 214 20.86 4.42 -26.38
CA ASP A 214 19.59 3.79 -25.96
C ASP A 214 19.56 2.28 -26.18
N VAL A 215 20.51 1.74 -26.95
CA VAL A 215 20.71 0.28 -27.08
C VAL A 215 21.03 -0.40 -25.75
N ASP A 216 21.49 0.36 -24.74
CA ASP A 216 21.75 -0.14 -23.38
C ASP A 216 20.59 0.04 -22.42
N LEU A 217 19.44 0.59 -22.83
CA LEU A 217 18.29 0.75 -21.92
C LEU A 217 17.81 -0.57 -21.32
N ASP A 218 18.06 -1.71 -21.99
CA ASP A 218 17.78 -3.04 -21.46
C ASP A 218 18.64 -3.35 -20.21
N VAL A 219 19.94 -3.10 -20.29
CA VAL A 219 20.91 -3.30 -19.21
C VAL A 219 20.77 -2.22 -18.12
N VAL A 220 20.50 -0.97 -18.50
CA VAL A 220 20.33 0.15 -17.56
C VAL A 220 19.06 -0.03 -16.70
N ALA A 221 17.95 -0.47 -17.29
CA ALA A 221 16.74 -0.77 -16.50
C ALA A 221 16.94 -1.97 -15.56
N LEU A 222 17.70 -2.98 -16.00
CA LEU A 222 18.07 -4.10 -15.14
C LEU A 222 18.82 -3.62 -13.90
N ALA A 223 19.81 -2.75 -14.10
CA ALA A 223 20.58 -2.12 -13.03
C ALA A 223 19.72 -1.24 -12.11
N THR A 224 18.91 -0.36 -12.68
CA THR A 224 18.01 0.56 -11.95
C THR A 224 17.09 -0.20 -11.00
N ILE A 225 16.55 -1.34 -11.45
CA ILE A 225 15.71 -2.21 -10.60
C ILE A 225 16.56 -2.95 -9.56
N ALA A 226 17.74 -3.41 -9.93
CA ALA A 226 18.63 -4.19 -9.06
C ALA A 226 19.19 -3.38 -7.88
N ASP A 227 19.44 -2.08 -8.12
CA ASP A 227 19.95 -1.13 -7.13
C ASP A 227 18.85 -0.58 -6.20
N VAL A 228 17.58 -0.93 -6.47
CA VAL A 228 16.44 -0.56 -5.62
C VAL A 228 16.33 0.96 -5.45
N VAL A 229 16.66 1.72 -6.50
CA VAL A 229 16.40 3.17 -6.53
C VAL A 229 14.91 3.45 -6.78
N PRO A 230 14.36 4.58 -6.31
CA PRO A 230 12.96 4.90 -6.52
C PRO A 230 12.56 4.97 -8.00
N LEU A 231 11.54 4.21 -8.39
CA LEU A 231 10.98 4.13 -9.74
C LEU A 231 9.99 5.29 -10.01
N THR A 232 10.50 6.50 -9.83
CA THR A 232 9.82 7.78 -10.07
C THR A 232 10.63 8.62 -11.06
N GLY A 233 10.05 9.68 -11.64
CA GLY A 233 10.79 10.58 -12.51
C GLY A 233 11.50 9.87 -13.68
N GLU A 234 12.77 10.20 -13.89
CA GLU A 234 13.57 9.59 -14.95
C GLU A 234 13.83 8.09 -14.74
N ASN A 235 13.99 7.59 -13.51
CA ASN A 235 14.11 6.15 -13.27
C ASN A 235 12.86 5.41 -13.76
N ARG A 236 11.67 5.99 -13.56
CA ARG A 236 10.41 5.43 -14.08
C ARG A 236 10.41 5.38 -15.61
N TRP A 237 10.86 6.44 -16.26
CA TRP A 237 11.00 6.49 -17.73
C TRP A 237 11.97 5.41 -18.20
N ILE A 238 13.18 5.34 -17.61
CA ILE A 238 14.24 4.37 -17.94
C ILE A 238 13.69 2.95 -17.82
N VAL A 239 13.08 2.61 -16.68
CA VAL A 239 12.57 1.26 -16.45
C VAL A 239 11.41 0.93 -17.38
N ARG A 240 10.52 1.88 -17.70
CA ARG A 240 9.43 1.65 -18.65
C ARG A 240 9.94 1.35 -20.06
N GLN A 241 10.94 2.10 -20.55
CA GLN A 241 11.54 1.82 -21.86
C GLN A 241 12.38 0.54 -21.82
N GLY A 242 13.17 0.35 -20.77
CA GLY A 242 14.07 -0.79 -20.64
C GLY A 242 13.35 -2.12 -20.43
N LEU A 243 12.21 -2.17 -19.73
CA LEU A 243 11.40 -3.40 -19.64
C LEU A 243 10.89 -3.84 -21.02
N ARG A 244 10.50 -2.89 -21.88
CA ARG A 244 10.15 -3.17 -23.29
C ARG A 244 11.38 -3.65 -24.05
N ALA A 245 12.51 -2.97 -23.88
CA ALA A 245 13.77 -3.35 -24.52
C ALA A 245 14.25 -4.75 -24.09
N ILE A 246 14.07 -5.13 -22.83
CA ILE A 246 14.40 -6.48 -22.31
C ILE A 246 13.50 -7.53 -22.97
N ALA A 247 12.18 -7.29 -23.02
CA ALA A 247 11.23 -8.22 -23.62
C ALA A 247 11.50 -8.45 -25.12
N ASP A 248 11.92 -7.40 -25.84
CA ASP A 248 12.21 -7.47 -27.28
C ASP A 248 13.71 -7.66 -27.60
N SER A 249 14.55 -7.90 -26.59
CA SER A 249 16.01 -7.83 -26.76
C SER A 249 16.55 -8.89 -27.70
N ARG A 250 17.48 -8.45 -28.57
CA ARG A 250 18.29 -9.32 -29.43
C ARG A 250 19.71 -9.50 -28.91
N ARG A 251 20.06 -8.88 -27.78
CA ARG A 251 21.38 -8.98 -27.17
C ARG A 251 21.63 -10.44 -26.75
N PRO A 252 22.67 -11.13 -27.28
CA PRO A 252 22.91 -12.54 -26.98
C PRO A 252 22.96 -12.82 -25.47
N GLY A 253 23.67 -11.96 -24.73
CA GLY A 253 23.80 -12.07 -23.28
C GLY A 253 22.48 -12.02 -22.52
N LEU A 254 21.60 -11.07 -22.87
CA LEU A 254 20.32 -10.92 -22.19
C LEU A 254 19.35 -12.06 -22.52
N ARG A 255 19.34 -12.53 -23.78
CA ARG A 255 18.57 -13.71 -24.18
C ARG A 255 19.01 -14.96 -23.42
N ALA A 256 20.33 -15.19 -23.33
CA ALA A 256 20.86 -16.30 -22.55
C ALA A 256 20.51 -16.19 -21.06
N LEU A 257 20.51 -14.98 -20.49
CA LEU A 257 20.10 -14.74 -19.10
C LEU A 257 18.61 -15.02 -18.88
N LEU A 258 17.74 -14.59 -19.80
CA LEU A 258 16.30 -14.90 -19.79
C LEU A 258 16.07 -16.42 -19.79
N ASP A 259 16.76 -17.13 -20.67
CA ASP A 259 16.65 -18.59 -20.83
C ASP A 259 17.05 -19.34 -19.55
N VAL A 260 18.25 -19.07 -19.00
CA VAL A 260 18.70 -19.75 -17.76
C VAL A 260 17.87 -19.35 -16.55
N SER A 261 17.25 -18.16 -16.60
CA SER A 261 16.31 -17.71 -15.57
C SER A 261 14.90 -18.31 -15.68
N GLN A 262 14.62 -19.02 -16.77
CA GLN A 262 13.29 -19.54 -17.09
C GLN A 262 12.22 -18.42 -17.12
N THR A 263 12.62 -17.22 -17.57
CA THR A 263 11.73 -16.06 -17.65
C THR A 263 11.28 -15.87 -19.10
N SER A 264 9.97 -15.97 -19.34
CA SER A 264 9.38 -15.65 -20.64
C SER A 264 9.41 -14.13 -20.87
N PRO A 265 9.68 -13.66 -22.10
CA PRO A 265 9.55 -12.24 -22.45
C PRO A 265 8.17 -11.64 -22.13
N SER A 266 7.10 -12.44 -22.20
CA SER A 266 5.73 -12.02 -21.86
C SER A 266 5.51 -11.70 -20.39
N ASP A 267 6.41 -12.19 -19.52
CA ASP A 267 6.30 -12.14 -18.07
C ASP A 267 7.33 -11.17 -17.48
N ILE A 268 7.91 -10.31 -18.31
CA ILE A 268 8.91 -9.31 -17.89
C ILE A 268 8.22 -8.12 -17.25
N ASP A 269 8.49 -7.97 -15.96
CA ASP A 269 8.19 -6.81 -15.14
C ASP A 269 9.37 -6.54 -14.19
N ALA A 270 9.27 -5.49 -13.36
CA ALA A 270 10.31 -5.16 -12.39
C ALA A 270 10.55 -6.30 -11.38
N THR A 271 9.51 -7.06 -11.02
CA THR A 271 9.64 -8.23 -10.13
C THR A 271 10.49 -9.33 -10.77
N ALA A 272 10.26 -9.65 -12.05
CA ALA A 272 11.03 -10.60 -12.82
C ALA A 272 12.51 -10.21 -12.86
N VAL A 273 12.78 -8.93 -13.13
CA VAL A 273 14.14 -8.39 -13.16
C VAL A 273 14.80 -8.51 -11.78
N GLY A 274 14.16 -7.97 -10.73
CA GLY A 274 14.73 -7.90 -9.38
C GLY A 274 14.90 -9.27 -8.70
N PHE A 275 14.02 -10.24 -8.98
CA PHE A 275 14.02 -11.54 -8.29
C PHE A 275 14.50 -12.72 -9.16
N ARG A 276 14.56 -12.59 -10.48
CA ARG A 276 15.03 -13.65 -11.39
C ARG A 276 16.30 -13.28 -12.14
N LEU A 277 16.42 -12.09 -12.71
CA LEU A 277 17.58 -11.72 -13.53
C LEU A 277 18.75 -11.18 -12.70
N ALA A 278 18.54 -10.06 -12.00
CA ALA A 278 19.57 -9.39 -11.21
C ALA A 278 20.28 -10.29 -10.18
N PRO A 279 19.61 -11.24 -9.49
CA PRO A 279 20.29 -12.12 -8.54
C PRO A 279 21.39 -12.99 -9.16
N ARG A 280 21.34 -13.28 -10.46
CA ARG A 280 22.37 -14.06 -11.16
C ARG A 280 23.65 -13.26 -11.38
N ILE A 281 23.51 -11.98 -11.72
CA ILE A 281 24.62 -11.05 -11.82
C ILE A 281 25.24 -10.83 -10.43
N ASN A 282 24.39 -10.47 -9.46
CA ASN A 282 24.81 -10.23 -8.08
C ASN A 282 25.47 -11.45 -7.41
N ALA A 283 25.06 -12.66 -7.77
CA ALA A 283 25.66 -13.87 -7.19
C ALA A 283 27.15 -13.98 -7.52
N ALA A 284 27.57 -13.60 -8.74
CA ALA A 284 28.96 -13.67 -9.16
C ALA A 284 29.87 -12.79 -8.30
N GLY A 285 29.48 -11.54 -8.02
CA GLY A 285 30.23 -10.64 -7.12
C GLY A 285 30.15 -11.02 -5.63
N ARG A 286 29.19 -11.87 -5.23
CA ARG A 286 29.06 -12.32 -3.82
C ARG A 286 29.96 -13.49 -3.48
N ILE A 287 30.17 -14.43 -4.40
CA ILE A 287 30.90 -15.68 -4.14
C ILE A 287 32.13 -15.87 -5.03
N GLY A 288 32.43 -14.91 -5.91
CA GLY A 288 33.57 -14.97 -6.82
C GLY A 288 33.86 -13.64 -7.50
N ARG A 289 34.19 -13.68 -8.79
CA ARG A 289 34.49 -12.51 -9.63
C ARG A 289 33.26 -12.07 -10.41
N ALA A 290 33.03 -10.76 -10.49
CA ALA A 290 31.88 -10.16 -11.17
C ALA A 290 32.07 -10.01 -12.70
N ASP A 291 33.30 -10.16 -13.20
CA ASP A 291 33.66 -10.04 -14.64
C ASP A 291 32.74 -10.79 -15.61
N PRO A 292 32.24 -12.02 -15.31
CA PRO A 292 31.36 -12.73 -16.23
C PRO A 292 30.07 -11.99 -16.55
N GLY A 293 29.61 -11.08 -15.69
CA GLY A 293 28.46 -10.23 -15.97
C GLY A 293 28.76 -9.16 -17.02
N VAL A 294 29.94 -8.53 -16.96
CA VAL A 294 30.38 -7.56 -17.98
C VAL A 294 30.61 -8.27 -19.32
N GLU A 295 31.31 -9.41 -19.28
CA GLU A 295 31.54 -10.25 -20.45
C GLU A 295 30.23 -10.67 -21.11
N LEU A 296 29.21 -11.04 -20.32
CA LEU A 296 27.90 -11.45 -20.83
C LEU A 296 27.24 -10.34 -21.66
N PHE A 297 27.24 -9.11 -21.14
CA PHE A 297 26.58 -7.98 -21.82
C PHE A 297 27.37 -7.43 -23.01
N LEU A 298 28.66 -7.74 -23.10
CA LEU A 298 29.54 -7.41 -24.22
C LEU A 298 29.70 -8.56 -25.24
N ALA A 299 29.15 -9.74 -24.97
CA ALA A 299 29.30 -10.92 -25.82
C ALA A 299 28.71 -10.68 -27.23
N GLY A 300 29.50 -11.00 -28.25
CA GLY A 300 29.13 -10.83 -29.66
C GLY A 300 28.38 -12.02 -30.28
N ASP A 301 28.38 -13.19 -29.63
CA ASP A 301 27.77 -14.41 -30.14
C ASP A 301 26.99 -15.19 -29.06
N GLU A 302 26.05 -16.01 -29.53
CA GLU A 302 25.13 -16.77 -28.67
C GLU A 302 25.81 -17.89 -27.87
N THR A 303 26.92 -18.44 -28.36
CA THR A 303 27.60 -19.56 -27.70
C THR A 303 28.33 -19.08 -26.46
N GLU A 304 29.10 -18.00 -26.60
CA GLU A 304 29.79 -17.38 -25.48
C GLU A 304 28.82 -16.81 -24.46
N ALA A 305 27.77 -16.12 -24.93
CA ALA A 305 26.71 -15.62 -24.07
C ALA A 305 26.06 -16.75 -23.24
N ARG A 306 25.77 -17.90 -23.86
CA ARG A 306 25.21 -19.05 -23.15
C ARG A 306 26.16 -19.59 -22.09
N ARG A 307 27.45 -19.73 -22.41
CA ARG A 307 28.48 -20.20 -21.46
C ARG A 307 28.56 -19.28 -20.23
N LEU A 308 28.52 -17.96 -20.45
CA LEU A 308 28.57 -16.95 -19.39
C LEU A 308 27.29 -16.96 -18.54
N ALA A 309 26.11 -17.05 -19.17
CA ALA A 309 24.84 -17.14 -18.47
C ALA A 309 24.75 -18.41 -17.59
N ASP A 310 25.19 -19.57 -18.12
CA ASP A 310 25.24 -20.82 -17.34
C ASP A 310 26.21 -20.69 -16.13
N ARG A 311 27.31 -19.97 -16.28
CA ARG A 311 28.25 -19.70 -15.17
C ARG A 311 27.60 -18.83 -14.09
N LEU A 312 26.93 -17.76 -14.48
CA LEU A 312 26.21 -16.87 -13.57
C LEU A 312 25.06 -17.60 -12.84
N ASP A 313 24.36 -18.49 -13.55
CA ASP A 313 23.30 -19.31 -12.96
C ASP A 313 23.85 -20.30 -11.93
N ARG A 314 24.99 -20.95 -12.21
CA ARG A 314 25.68 -21.80 -11.22
C ARG A 314 26.06 -21.00 -9.98
N CYS A 315 26.65 -19.81 -10.14
CA CYS A 315 26.96 -18.96 -9.01
C CYS A 315 25.71 -18.62 -8.19
N ASN A 316 24.59 -18.36 -8.84
CA ASN A 316 23.31 -18.09 -8.18
C ASN A 316 22.79 -19.29 -7.37
N LEU A 317 22.95 -20.52 -7.89
CA LEU A 317 22.60 -21.76 -7.19
C LEU A 317 23.50 -21.96 -5.96
N ASP A 318 24.82 -21.84 -6.12
CA ASP A 318 25.78 -21.99 -5.03
C ASP A 318 25.51 -20.99 -3.90
N ARG A 319 25.26 -19.72 -4.27
CA ARG A 319 24.91 -18.66 -3.31
C ARG A 319 23.62 -18.96 -2.57
N ARG A 320 22.59 -19.50 -3.23
CA ARG A 320 21.32 -19.92 -2.58
C ARG A 320 21.53 -21.07 -1.60
N GLU A 321 22.42 -22.01 -1.92
CA GLU A 321 22.73 -23.13 -1.04
C GLU A 321 23.43 -22.65 0.24
N VAL A 322 24.44 -21.80 0.10
CA VAL A 322 25.15 -21.18 1.24
C VAL A 322 24.18 -20.37 2.10
N GLU A 323 23.33 -19.56 1.48
CA GLU A 323 22.31 -18.75 2.16
C GLU A 323 21.32 -19.60 2.94
N ARG A 324 20.82 -20.71 2.37
CA ARG A 324 19.89 -21.62 3.04
C ARG A 324 20.52 -22.27 4.27
N ARG A 325 21.78 -22.70 4.16
CA ARG A 325 22.53 -23.29 5.28
C ARG A 325 22.67 -22.27 6.43
N ILE A 326 23.17 -21.07 6.13
CA ILE A 326 23.40 -20.02 7.14
C ILE A 326 22.06 -19.59 7.76
N LEU A 327 20.99 -19.46 6.98
CA LEU A 327 19.66 -19.12 7.50
C LEU A 327 19.15 -20.18 8.49
N GLN A 328 19.25 -21.46 8.15
CA GLN A 328 18.81 -22.55 9.05
C GLN A 328 19.56 -22.52 10.38
N GLU A 329 20.87 -22.29 10.36
CA GLU A 329 21.70 -22.19 11.56
C GLU A 329 21.36 -20.93 12.38
N ALA A 330 21.19 -19.79 11.70
CA ALA A 330 20.81 -18.53 12.33
C ALA A 330 19.41 -18.60 12.98
N GLU A 331 18.42 -19.20 12.31
CA GLU A 331 17.08 -19.41 12.85
C GLU A 331 17.10 -20.32 14.08
N ALA A 332 17.92 -21.39 14.07
CA ALA A 332 18.07 -22.26 15.22
C ALA A 332 18.68 -21.52 16.43
N GLN A 333 19.69 -20.67 16.20
CA GLN A 333 20.26 -19.83 17.25
C GLN A 333 19.25 -18.81 17.78
N ALA A 334 18.54 -18.10 16.91
CA ALA A 334 17.53 -17.12 17.30
C ALA A 334 16.40 -17.78 18.11
N ALA A 335 15.92 -18.95 17.69
CA ALA A 335 14.91 -19.71 18.42
C ALA A 335 15.41 -20.15 19.81
N ALA A 336 16.67 -20.59 19.93
CA ALA A 336 17.28 -20.98 21.20
C ALA A 336 17.44 -19.78 22.18
N GLN A 337 17.64 -18.57 21.65
CA GLN A 337 17.73 -17.34 22.44
C GLN A 337 16.36 -16.83 22.92
N GLY A 338 15.26 -17.29 22.30
CA GLY A 338 13.91 -16.77 22.54
C GLY A 338 13.71 -15.32 22.03
N PRO A 339 12.63 -14.64 22.43
CA PRO A 339 12.41 -13.24 22.10
C PRO A 339 13.52 -12.35 22.68
N GLN A 340 14.16 -11.55 21.83
CA GLN A 340 15.23 -10.63 22.19
C GLN A 340 14.99 -9.25 21.56
N PRO A 341 15.44 -8.14 22.17
CA PRO A 341 15.34 -6.80 21.58
C PRO A 341 16.23 -6.67 20.33
N ALA A 342 17.32 -7.42 20.25
CA ALA A 342 18.16 -7.57 19.08
C ALA A 342 18.83 -8.96 19.06
N TYR A 343 19.00 -9.52 17.86
CA TYR A 343 19.67 -10.81 17.64
C TYR A 343 21.13 -10.59 17.24
N VAL A 344 22.06 -11.22 17.96
CA VAL A 344 23.47 -11.33 17.57
C VAL A 344 23.77 -12.80 17.40
N LEU A 345 24.05 -13.19 16.16
CA LEU A 345 24.18 -14.56 15.71
C LEU A 345 25.54 -14.74 15.06
N ALA A 346 26.24 -15.82 15.37
CA ALA A 346 27.58 -16.08 14.85
C ALA A 346 27.73 -17.54 14.45
N GLY A 347 28.46 -17.80 13.37
CA GLY A 347 28.76 -19.16 12.93
C GLY A 347 30.09 -19.29 12.22
N GLU A 348 30.61 -20.52 12.25
CA GLU A 348 31.82 -20.89 11.51
C GLU A 348 31.53 -20.97 10.01
N ASP A 349 32.49 -20.59 9.18
CA ASP A 349 32.40 -20.64 7.72
C ASP A 349 31.18 -19.92 7.11
N TRP A 350 30.63 -18.92 7.82
CA TRP A 350 29.58 -18.05 7.29
C TRP A 350 30.16 -17.08 6.27
N HIS A 351 29.76 -17.26 5.00
CA HIS A 351 30.34 -16.53 3.89
C HIS A 351 30.03 -15.01 3.96
N PRO A 352 31.03 -14.12 3.96
CA PRO A 352 30.83 -12.66 4.10
C PRO A 352 29.92 -12.04 3.02
N GLY A 353 29.96 -12.58 1.80
CA GLY A 353 29.08 -12.14 0.70
C GLY A 353 27.58 -12.49 0.87
N VAL A 354 27.23 -13.31 1.87
CA VAL A 354 25.88 -13.88 2.08
C VAL A 354 25.26 -13.46 3.42
N VAL A 355 26.05 -13.25 4.48
CA VAL A 355 25.54 -12.91 5.82
C VAL A 355 24.59 -11.72 5.85
N GLY A 356 24.80 -10.71 4.99
CA GLY A 356 23.90 -9.56 4.88
C GLY A 356 22.49 -9.91 4.36
N ILE A 357 22.36 -10.91 3.48
CA ILE A 357 21.05 -11.38 2.99
C ILE A 357 20.31 -12.12 4.11
N VAL A 358 21.04 -12.97 4.83
CA VAL A 358 20.45 -13.74 5.93
C VAL A 358 20.06 -12.82 7.09
N ALA A 359 20.83 -11.77 7.37
CA ALA A 359 20.47 -10.77 8.37
C ALA A 359 19.11 -10.12 8.07
N SER A 360 18.86 -9.73 6.81
CA SER A 360 17.55 -9.20 6.40
C SER A 360 16.42 -10.20 6.63
N ARG A 361 16.63 -11.49 6.34
CA ARG A 361 15.61 -12.53 6.58
C ARG A 361 15.32 -12.77 8.05
N ILE A 362 16.34 -12.71 8.91
CA ILE A 362 16.14 -12.79 10.36
C ILE A 362 15.34 -11.58 10.85
N VAL A 363 15.64 -10.36 10.36
CA VAL A 363 14.84 -9.17 10.67
C VAL A 363 13.38 -9.35 10.23
N GLU A 364 13.13 -9.79 9.00
CA GLU A 364 11.78 -10.04 8.47
C GLU A 364 11.02 -11.10 9.28
N ARG A 365 11.71 -12.16 9.71
CA ARG A 365 11.08 -13.28 10.43
C ARG A 365 10.77 -12.97 11.88
N PHE A 366 11.66 -12.24 12.57
CA PHE A 366 11.57 -12.01 14.00
C PHE A 366 11.14 -10.59 14.38
N GLY A 367 11.07 -9.65 13.42
CA GLY A 367 10.64 -8.27 13.66
C GLY A 367 11.57 -7.50 14.61
N ARG A 368 12.87 -7.82 14.60
CA ARG A 368 13.89 -7.27 15.50
C ARG A 368 15.22 -7.07 14.75
N PRO A 369 16.04 -6.07 15.10
CA PRO A 369 17.38 -5.90 14.54
C PRO A 369 18.21 -7.18 14.65
N ALA A 370 19.01 -7.47 13.62
CA ALA A 370 19.82 -8.69 13.57
C ALA A 370 21.24 -8.42 13.06
N ILE A 371 22.22 -9.03 13.73
CA ILE A 371 23.64 -9.02 13.39
C ILE A 371 24.09 -10.45 13.14
N LEU A 372 24.66 -10.71 11.96
CA LEU A 372 25.23 -11.99 11.60
C LEU A 372 26.73 -11.88 11.40
N LEU A 373 27.49 -12.71 12.11
CA LEU A 373 28.95 -12.71 12.17
C LEU A 373 29.51 -14.04 11.67
N GLY A 374 30.49 -13.98 10.78
CA GLY A 374 31.27 -15.14 10.34
C GLY A 374 32.73 -15.02 10.75
N THR A 375 33.35 -16.17 11.04
CA THR A 375 34.79 -16.24 11.33
C THR A 375 35.63 -15.89 10.10
N ARG A 376 36.59 -14.98 10.24
CA ARG A 376 37.58 -14.61 9.23
C ARG A 376 38.96 -14.46 9.87
N GLY A 377 39.79 -15.51 9.76
CA GLY A 377 41.05 -15.56 10.49
C GLY A 377 40.80 -15.58 12.00
N ASP A 378 41.44 -14.67 12.73
CA ASP A 378 41.30 -14.53 14.19
C ASP A 378 40.17 -13.57 14.60
N GLU A 379 39.40 -13.05 13.64
CA GLU A 379 38.35 -12.04 13.86
C GLU A 379 36.95 -12.56 13.44
N LEU A 380 35.91 -11.92 13.97
CA LEU A 380 34.53 -12.07 13.51
C LEU A 380 34.18 -10.86 12.64
N THR A 381 33.79 -11.09 11.39
CA THR A 381 33.30 -10.03 10.48
C THR A 381 31.87 -10.33 10.07
N GLY A 382 31.03 -9.31 10.02
CA GLY A 382 29.62 -9.53 9.74
C GLY A 382 28.86 -8.37 9.13
N SER A 383 27.56 -8.57 9.03
CA SER A 383 26.60 -7.58 8.55
C SER A 383 25.43 -7.50 9.51
N ALA A 384 24.90 -6.29 9.66
CA ALA A 384 23.78 -5.99 10.53
C ALA A 384 22.65 -5.34 9.72
N ARG A 385 21.40 -5.59 10.14
CA ARG A 385 20.16 -5.06 9.56
C ARG A 385 19.22 -4.61 10.67
N SER A 386 18.50 -3.51 10.43
CA SER A 386 17.61 -2.87 11.40
C SER A 386 16.14 -2.94 11.01
N VAL A 387 15.29 -2.52 11.95
CA VAL A 387 13.86 -2.25 11.79
C VAL A 387 13.62 -0.73 11.85
N PRO A 388 12.50 -0.19 11.35
CA PRO A 388 12.22 1.26 11.37
C PRO A 388 12.37 1.91 12.75
N GLY A 389 11.94 1.20 13.80
CA GLY A 389 11.99 1.62 15.20
C GLY A 389 13.37 1.57 15.87
N PHE A 390 14.47 1.29 15.16
CA PHE A 390 15.81 1.20 15.76
C PHE A 390 16.91 1.80 14.88
N ASP A 391 17.75 2.66 15.47
CA ASP A 391 18.94 3.19 14.80
C ASP A 391 20.15 2.29 14.97
N LEU A 392 20.48 1.53 13.93
CA LEU A 392 21.55 0.56 13.99
C LEU A 392 22.93 1.20 14.12
N LEU A 393 23.19 2.30 13.42
CA LEU A 393 24.51 2.95 13.49
C LEU A 393 24.74 3.51 14.88
N ALA A 394 23.75 4.21 15.44
CA ALA A 394 23.84 4.73 16.80
C ALA A 394 24.03 3.60 17.83
N GLY A 395 23.36 2.45 17.64
CA GLY A 395 23.56 1.28 18.49
C GLY A 395 24.96 0.68 18.40
N LEU A 396 25.57 0.67 17.21
CA LEU A 396 26.97 0.23 17.04
C LEU A 396 27.96 1.24 17.64
N ASP A 397 27.73 2.53 17.45
CA ASP A 397 28.55 3.60 18.04
C ASP A 397 28.54 3.52 19.58
N ALA A 398 27.38 3.26 20.18
CA ALA A 398 27.24 3.05 21.62
C ALA A 398 27.98 1.80 22.14
N CYS A 399 28.28 0.84 21.27
CA CYS A 399 29.00 -0.39 21.58
C CYS A 399 30.43 -0.43 21.00
N ALA A 400 30.96 0.71 20.55
CA ALA A 400 32.21 0.79 19.79
C ALA A 400 33.44 0.23 20.55
N GLU A 401 33.44 0.26 21.89
CA GLU A 401 34.53 -0.29 22.71
C GLU A 401 34.75 -1.81 22.54
N HIS A 402 33.76 -2.53 22.01
CA HIS A 402 33.84 -3.96 21.72
C HIS A 402 34.13 -4.26 20.24
N LEU A 403 34.26 -3.24 19.39
CA LEU A 403 34.39 -3.36 17.94
C LEU A 403 35.79 -2.93 17.51
N LEU A 404 36.37 -3.66 16.56
CA LEU A 404 37.62 -3.29 15.89
C LEU A 404 37.36 -2.27 14.78
N ARG A 405 36.24 -2.44 14.06
CA ARG A 405 35.74 -1.52 13.03
C ARG A 405 34.23 -1.67 12.88
N HIS A 406 33.56 -0.59 12.56
CA HIS A 406 32.16 -0.60 12.13
C HIS A 406 31.86 0.62 11.27
N GLY A 407 30.76 0.54 10.52
CA GLY A 407 30.29 1.63 9.69
C GLY A 407 29.04 1.26 8.92
N GLY A 408 28.25 2.25 8.51
CA GLY A 408 27.01 2.05 7.78
C GLY A 408 26.02 3.18 8.03
N HIS A 409 24.75 2.81 8.07
CA HIS A 409 23.62 3.72 8.23
C HIS A 409 22.57 3.13 9.20
N ARG A 410 21.53 3.91 9.48
CA ARG A 410 20.41 3.55 10.36
C ARG A 410 19.84 2.14 10.11
N ALA A 411 19.74 1.71 8.85
CA ALA A 411 19.10 0.45 8.48
C ALA A 411 20.06 -0.74 8.27
N ALA A 412 21.35 -0.48 8.01
CA ALA A 412 22.32 -1.51 7.64
C ALA A 412 23.75 -1.07 7.96
N ALA A 413 24.54 -2.00 8.48
CA ALA A 413 25.94 -1.74 8.83
C ALA A 413 26.84 -2.97 8.66
N GLY A 414 28.14 -2.74 8.54
CA GLY A 414 29.20 -3.74 8.63
C GLY A 414 29.99 -3.56 9.91
N LEU A 415 30.48 -4.65 10.49
CA LEU A 415 31.23 -4.62 11.73
C LEU A 415 32.26 -5.75 11.81
N THR A 416 33.27 -5.56 12.66
CA THR A 416 34.27 -6.56 13.00
C THR A 416 34.69 -6.45 14.45
N LEU A 417 34.89 -7.59 15.10
CA LEU A 417 35.27 -7.70 16.51
C LEU A 417 36.11 -8.95 16.74
N ARG A 418 36.77 -9.03 17.91
CA ARG A 418 37.46 -10.25 18.33
C ARG A 418 36.45 -11.25 18.89
N PRO A 419 36.64 -12.56 18.71
CA PRO A 419 35.76 -13.58 19.29
C PRO A 419 35.58 -13.43 20.81
N ALA A 420 36.61 -12.98 21.53
CA ALA A 420 36.56 -12.75 22.97
C ALA A 420 35.61 -11.61 23.40
N ASP A 421 35.38 -10.63 22.53
CA ASP A 421 34.52 -9.47 22.83
C ASP A 421 33.04 -9.74 22.51
N LEU A 422 32.73 -10.83 21.80
CA LEU A 422 31.37 -11.17 21.34
C LEU A 422 30.32 -11.21 22.48
N PRO A 423 30.58 -11.83 23.65
CA PRO A 423 29.61 -11.85 24.74
C PRO A 423 29.32 -10.46 25.32
N ALA A 424 30.35 -9.62 25.45
CA ALA A 424 30.23 -8.26 25.95
C ALA A 424 29.44 -7.39 24.97
N PHE A 425 29.81 -7.45 23.68
CA PHE A 425 29.08 -6.79 22.60
C PHE A 425 27.60 -7.18 22.54
N THR A 426 27.31 -8.49 22.61
CA THR A 426 25.93 -8.99 22.57
C THR A 426 25.10 -8.43 23.72
N THR A 427 25.69 -8.35 24.92
CA THR A 427 25.02 -7.82 26.11
C THR A 427 24.77 -6.31 25.97
N ALA A 428 25.80 -5.55 25.57
CA ALA A 428 25.72 -4.11 25.40
C ALA A 428 24.68 -3.72 24.34
N LEU A 429 24.69 -4.37 23.17
CA LEU A 429 23.75 -4.07 22.10
C LEU A 429 22.31 -4.40 22.48
N ARG A 430 22.08 -5.52 23.17
CA ARG A 430 20.72 -5.86 23.64
C ARG A 430 20.21 -4.88 24.68
N ALA A 431 21.07 -4.41 25.58
CA ALA A 431 20.70 -3.39 26.56
C ALA A 431 20.33 -2.07 25.85
N TYR A 432 21.15 -1.63 24.91
CA TYR A 432 20.88 -0.44 24.11
C TYR A 432 19.57 -0.56 23.31
N ALA A 433 19.36 -1.71 22.65
CA ALA A 433 18.14 -1.99 21.90
C ALA A 433 16.90 -2.04 22.80
N ALA A 434 16.98 -2.60 24.00
CA ALA A 434 15.85 -2.62 24.93
C ALA A 434 15.42 -1.21 25.38
N GLU A 435 16.36 -0.25 25.42
CA GLU A 435 16.09 1.14 25.81
C GLU A 435 15.63 2.02 24.63
N HIS A 436 16.12 1.75 23.42
CA HIS A 436 15.94 2.65 22.26
C HIS A 436 15.06 2.08 21.14
N LEU A 437 14.58 0.83 21.26
CA LEU A 437 13.66 0.24 20.31
C LEU A 437 12.25 0.79 20.56
N ASP A 438 11.73 1.52 19.58
CA ASP A 438 10.34 1.97 19.58
C ASP A 438 9.41 0.80 19.23
N GLU A 439 8.77 0.22 20.25
CA GLU A 439 7.84 -0.90 20.09
C GLU A 439 6.58 -0.50 19.31
N ASP A 440 6.13 0.75 19.37
CA ASP A 440 4.96 1.21 18.61
C ASP A 440 5.29 1.26 17.10
N ALA A 441 6.53 1.62 16.75
CA ALA A 441 7.04 1.56 15.38
C ALA A 441 7.20 0.13 14.83
N LEU A 442 7.06 -0.91 15.65
CA LEU A 442 7.09 -2.31 15.23
C LEU A 442 5.72 -2.85 14.85
N GLN A 443 4.64 -2.14 15.20
CA GLN A 443 3.30 -2.51 14.72
C GLN A 443 3.27 -2.35 13.19
N PRO A 444 3.07 -3.43 12.41
CA PRO A 444 3.00 -3.31 10.97
C PRO A 444 1.82 -2.44 10.57
N VAL A 445 2.09 -1.41 9.77
CA VAL A 445 1.09 -0.52 9.17
C VAL A 445 1.01 -0.84 7.68
N GLU A 446 -0.21 -1.04 7.19
CA GLU A 446 -0.47 -1.16 5.76
C GLU A 446 -1.28 0.04 5.30
N VAL A 447 -0.67 0.83 4.43
CA VAL A 447 -1.30 2.00 3.82
C VAL A 447 -2.20 1.52 2.68
N VAL A 448 -3.45 1.95 2.72
CA VAL A 448 -4.49 1.61 1.75
C VAL A 448 -4.58 2.71 0.70
N ASP A 449 -4.45 2.33 -0.58
CA ASP A 449 -4.56 3.27 -1.70
C ASP A 449 -6.02 3.48 -2.14
N ALA A 450 -6.89 2.48 -1.98
CA ALA A 450 -8.30 2.57 -2.38
C ALA A 450 -9.23 1.68 -1.53
N VAL A 451 -10.45 2.16 -1.24
CA VAL A 451 -11.49 1.35 -0.59
C VAL A 451 -12.52 0.93 -1.64
N VAL A 452 -12.69 -0.38 -1.83
CA VAL A 452 -13.46 -0.93 -2.94
C VAL A 452 -14.50 -1.95 -2.50
N GLY A 453 -15.64 -1.93 -3.19
CA GLY A 453 -16.64 -3.00 -3.16
C GLY A 453 -16.38 -4.04 -4.24
N GLY A 454 -16.99 -5.22 -4.11
CA GLY A 454 -16.79 -6.32 -5.06
C GLY A 454 -17.11 -5.97 -6.53
N ALA A 455 -18.08 -5.10 -6.78
CA ALA A 455 -18.48 -4.68 -8.12
C ALA A 455 -17.38 -3.91 -8.89
N GLN A 456 -16.41 -3.34 -8.18
CA GLN A 456 -15.31 -2.57 -8.77
C GLN A 456 -14.12 -3.47 -9.14
N LEU A 457 -14.06 -4.71 -8.63
CA LEU A 457 -12.91 -5.63 -8.77
C LEU A 457 -12.91 -6.41 -10.10
N GLY A 458 -13.10 -5.68 -11.21
CA GLY A 458 -13.14 -6.23 -12.57
C GLY A 458 -11.83 -6.06 -13.36
N MET A 459 -11.81 -6.60 -14.59
CA MET A 459 -10.66 -6.46 -15.51
C MET A 459 -10.32 -5.00 -15.84
N ALA A 460 -11.34 -4.14 -16.01
CA ALA A 460 -11.10 -2.73 -16.31
C ALA A 460 -10.26 -2.05 -15.21
N LEU A 461 -10.60 -2.30 -13.94
CA LEU A 461 -9.80 -1.78 -12.83
C LEU A 461 -8.40 -2.43 -12.79
N ALA A 462 -8.30 -3.73 -13.03
CA ALA A 462 -7.00 -4.41 -13.09
C ALA A 462 -6.09 -3.80 -14.18
N ASP A 463 -6.65 -3.41 -15.33
CA ASP A 463 -5.93 -2.76 -16.43
C ASP A 463 -5.50 -1.34 -16.06
N GLU A 464 -6.38 -0.54 -15.47
CA GLU A 464 -6.05 0.81 -14.98
C GLU A 464 -4.94 0.77 -13.94
N LEU A 465 -5.06 -0.09 -12.92
CA LEU A 465 -4.06 -0.20 -11.87
C LEU A 465 -2.73 -0.71 -12.43
N SER A 466 -2.73 -1.66 -13.36
CA SER A 466 -1.49 -2.15 -14.00
C SER A 466 -0.74 -1.03 -14.75
N ALA A 467 -1.45 -0.04 -15.29
CA ALA A 467 -0.84 1.10 -15.98
C ALA A 467 -0.08 2.05 -15.05
N LEU A 468 -0.30 1.97 -13.73
CA LEU A 468 0.48 2.69 -12.72
C LEU A 468 1.89 2.10 -12.56
N GLY A 469 2.14 0.90 -13.08
CA GLY A 469 3.48 0.32 -13.16
C GLY A 469 4.43 1.12 -14.07
N PRO A 470 5.74 0.83 -14.06
CA PRO A 470 6.39 -0.26 -13.32
C PRO A 470 6.34 -0.06 -11.80
N PHE A 471 6.12 -1.15 -11.07
CA PHE A 471 6.08 -1.14 -9.62
C PHE A 471 7.43 -1.51 -9.02
N GLY A 472 7.78 -0.92 -7.87
CA GLY A 472 9.04 -1.14 -7.18
C GLY A 472 9.24 -0.13 -6.06
N GLU A 473 10.49 0.11 -5.68
CA GLU A 473 10.84 1.16 -4.70
C GLU A 473 10.27 2.51 -5.15
N GLY A 474 9.72 3.29 -4.23
CA GLY A 474 9.07 4.57 -4.54
C GLY A 474 7.75 4.51 -5.32
N ASN A 475 7.35 3.35 -5.87
CA ASN A 475 6.04 3.15 -6.52
C ASN A 475 5.54 1.70 -6.30
N PRO A 476 5.09 1.34 -5.09
CA PRO A 476 4.60 0.00 -4.82
C PRO A 476 3.29 -0.30 -5.57
N GLU A 477 2.91 -1.57 -5.67
CA GLU A 477 1.60 -1.97 -6.22
C GLU A 477 0.44 -1.37 -5.40
N PRO A 478 -0.67 -0.94 -6.04
CA PRO A 478 -1.83 -0.41 -5.34
C PRO A 478 -2.46 -1.41 -4.37
N VAL A 479 -2.63 -0.98 -3.11
CA VAL A 479 -3.26 -1.77 -2.06
C VAL A 479 -4.73 -1.38 -1.95
N LEU A 480 -5.62 -2.33 -2.25
CA LEU A 480 -7.07 -2.16 -2.18
C LEU A 480 -7.61 -2.77 -0.89
N LEU A 481 -8.42 -2.03 -0.15
CA LEU A 481 -9.18 -2.52 1.00
C LEU A 481 -10.57 -2.95 0.56
N VAL A 482 -10.92 -4.21 0.82
CA VAL A 482 -12.31 -4.66 0.86
C VAL A 482 -12.71 -4.73 2.34
N PRO A 483 -13.55 -3.81 2.84
CA PRO A 483 -13.83 -3.70 4.29
C PRO A 483 -14.71 -4.84 4.81
N SER A 484 -15.47 -5.48 3.92
CA SER A 484 -16.31 -6.62 4.25
C SER A 484 -16.50 -7.51 3.03
N GLY A 485 -15.91 -8.72 3.08
CA GLY A 485 -16.16 -9.80 2.15
C GLY A 485 -16.32 -11.14 2.87
N ARG A 486 -16.58 -12.20 2.11
CA ARG A 486 -16.62 -13.58 2.61
C ARG A 486 -15.75 -14.46 1.72
N ALA A 487 -14.96 -15.33 2.34
CA ALA A 487 -14.13 -16.28 1.62
C ALA A 487 -14.93 -17.57 1.36
N GLU A 488 -15.05 -17.95 0.09
CA GLU A 488 -15.78 -19.15 -0.35
C GLU A 488 -14.84 -20.14 -1.03
N GLY A 489 -15.05 -21.44 -0.81
CA GLY A 489 -14.29 -22.49 -1.50
C GLY A 489 -12.78 -22.47 -1.18
N VAL A 490 -12.42 -22.12 0.05
CA VAL A 490 -11.04 -22.08 0.54
C VAL A 490 -10.38 -23.44 0.37
N ARG A 491 -9.27 -23.48 -0.37
CA ARG A 491 -8.52 -24.71 -0.64
C ARG A 491 -7.01 -24.48 -0.69
N PRO A 492 -6.20 -25.46 -0.27
CA PRO A 492 -4.75 -25.39 -0.42
C PRO A 492 -4.33 -25.47 -1.90
N LEU A 493 -3.18 -24.87 -2.22
CA LEU A 493 -2.53 -24.84 -3.52
C LEU A 493 -1.01 -25.03 -3.37
N GLY A 494 -0.35 -25.60 -4.38
CA GLY A 494 1.10 -25.77 -4.42
C GLY A 494 1.63 -26.99 -3.68
N ALA A 495 2.94 -27.20 -3.73
CA ALA A 495 3.60 -28.30 -3.02
C ALA A 495 3.33 -28.23 -1.52
N ALA A 496 2.94 -29.35 -0.92
CA ALA A 496 2.53 -29.44 0.48
C ALA A 496 1.45 -28.41 0.91
N GLY A 497 0.68 -27.82 -0.03
CA GLY A 497 -0.32 -26.80 0.27
C GLY A 497 0.27 -25.49 0.81
N ALA A 498 1.42 -25.05 0.32
CA ALA A 498 2.11 -23.83 0.76
C ALA A 498 1.33 -22.52 0.52
N HIS A 499 0.28 -22.56 -0.30
CA HIS A 499 -0.55 -21.41 -0.68
C HIS A 499 -2.04 -21.74 -0.51
N ILE A 500 -2.89 -20.72 -0.52
CA ILE A 500 -4.34 -20.87 -0.39
C ILE A 500 -5.03 -20.14 -1.55
N ALA A 501 -6.05 -20.76 -2.11
CA ALA A 501 -6.92 -20.16 -3.11
C ALA A 501 -8.38 -20.17 -2.64
N PHE A 502 -9.13 -19.12 -2.93
CA PHE A 502 -10.55 -18.99 -2.58
C PHE A 502 -11.25 -18.03 -3.55
N THR A 503 -12.57 -17.90 -3.41
CA THR A 503 -13.36 -16.86 -4.06
C THR A 503 -13.79 -15.85 -3.03
N LEU A 504 -13.43 -14.58 -3.20
CA LEU A 504 -13.94 -13.50 -2.37
C LEU A 504 -15.32 -13.09 -2.90
N SER A 505 -16.36 -13.19 -2.06
CA SER A 505 -17.67 -12.59 -2.31
C SER A 505 -17.82 -11.28 -1.54
N SER A 506 -18.19 -10.21 -2.24
CA SER A 506 -18.47 -8.89 -1.66
C SER A 506 -19.59 -8.24 -2.46
N GLY A 507 -20.70 -7.92 -1.80
CA GLY A 507 -21.94 -7.54 -2.48
C GLY A 507 -22.46 -8.67 -3.38
N SER A 508 -22.78 -8.35 -4.63
CA SER A 508 -23.22 -9.31 -5.66
C SER A 508 -22.07 -9.91 -6.47
N SER A 509 -20.83 -9.50 -6.22
CA SER A 509 -19.67 -9.85 -7.03
C SER A 509 -18.81 -10.94 -6.40
N ARG A 510 -18.13 -11.70 -7.25
CA ARG A 510 -17.24 -12.80 -6.86
C ARG A 510 -15.95 -12.70 -7.66
N VAL A 511 -14.81 -12.72 -6.97
CA VAL A 511 -13.49 -12.61 -7.59
C VAL A 511 -12.55 -13.67 -7.04
N ALA A 512 -11.74 -14.27 -7.91
CA ALA A 512 -10.76 -15.26 -7.51
C ALA A 512 -9.65 -14.60 -6.67
N ALA A 513 -9.26 -15.25 -5.58
CA ALA A 513 -8.21 -14.78 -4.69
C ALA A 513 -7.16 -15.87 -4.43
N VAL A 514 -5.91 -15.45 -4.26
CA VAL A 514 -4.78 -16.29 -3.89
C VAL A 514 -3.96 -15.62 -2.80
N ALA A 515 -3.47 -16.41 -1.85
CA ALA A 515 -2.52 -15.98 -0.85
C ALA A 515 -1.29 -16.88 -0.86
N PHE A 516 -0.13 -16.24 -0.93
CA PHE A 516 1.16 -16.90 -0.95
C PHE A 516 1.76 -16.93 0.45
N GLY A 517 2.05 -18.15 0.92
CA GLY A 517 2.56 -18.40 2.27
C GLY A 517 1.43 -18.68 3.25
N ARG A 518 1.63 -19.65 4.14
CA ARG A 518 0.64 -20.03 5.16
C ARG A 518 0.60 -19.07 6.33
N ASP A 519 1.63 -18.25 6.50
CA ASP A 519 1.83 -17.42 7.68
C ASP A 519 0.97 -16.14 7.64
N ARG A 520 0.43 -15.81 6.46
CA ARG A 520 -0.41 -14.62 6.19
C ARG A 520 -1.91 -14.92 6.13
N ILE A 521 -2.28 -16.19 6.27
CA ILE A 521 -3.67 -16.60 6.47
C ILE A 521 -3.70 -17.53 7.67
N PRO A 522 -4.64 -17.32 8.60
CA PRO A 522 -4.95 -18.27 9.67
C PRO A 522 -5.03 -19.72 9.15
N GLY A 523 -4.45 -20.67 9.89
CA GLY A 523 -4.28 -22.06 9.44
C GLY A 523 -5.60 -22.77 9.11
N PRO A 524 -5.60 -24.00 8.54
CA PRO A 524 -6.84 -24.71 8.15
C PRO A 524 -7.88 -24.85 9.27
N ASP A 525 -7.43 -24.95 10.53
CA ASP A 525 -8.29 -25.01 11.71
C ASP A 525 -8.92 -23.64 12.07
N GLU A 526 -8.30 -22.53 11.65
CA GLU A 526 -8.80 -21.15 11.77
C GLU A 526 -9.49 -20.65 10.49
N ALA A 527 -9.28 -21.28 9.33
CA ALA A 527 -10.02 -20.99 8.11
C ALA A 527 -11.54 -21.20 8.29
N ALA A 528 -11.93 -22.08 9.22
CA ALA A 528 -13.32 -22.22 9.68
C ALA A 528 -13.84 -20.98 10.43
N ALA A 529 -12.98 -20.23 11.13
CA ALA A 529 -13.34 -18.96 11.80
C ALA A 529 -13.69 -17.86 10.79
N TYR A 530 -13.08 -17.88 9.61
CA TYR A 530 -13.35 -16.93 8.51
C TYR A 530 -14.48 -17.39 7.57
N ALA A 531 -14.90 -18.65 7.64
CA ALA A 531 -15.99 -19.18 6.83
C ALA A 531 -17.39 -18.67 7.27
N GLY A 532 -17.50 -18.09 8.47
CA GLY A 532 -18.78 -17.69 9.08
C GLY A 532 -19.07 -16.18 9.09
N GLY A 533 -18.06 -15.31 9.04
CA GLY A 533 -18.20 -13.87 9.30
C GLY A 533 -17.62 -12.96 8.20
N PRO A 534 -17.85 -11.64 8.29
CA PRO A 534 -17.25 -10.67 7.40
C PRO A 534 -15.73 -10.60 7.62
N ILE A 535 -14.99 -10.48 6.51
CA ILE A 535 -13.54 -10.37 6.48
C ILE A 535 -13.20 -8.99 5.92
N ALA A 536 -12.37 -8.24 6.65
CA ALA A 536 -11.67 -7.11 6.08
C ALA A 536 -10.34 -7.61 5.50
N GLY A 537 -10.02 -7.22 4.27
CA GLY A 537 -8.80 -7.68 3.63
C GLY A 537 -8.19 -6.62 2.74
N THR A 538 -6.86 -6.64 2.68
CA THR A 538 -6.08 -5.85 1.75
C THR A 538 -5.60 -6.74 0.61
N TYR A 539 -5.66 -6.22 -0.61
CA TYR A 539 -5.40 -6.99 -1.82
C TYR A 539 -4.64 -6.15 -2.84
N VAL A 540 -3.80 -6.82 -3.63
CA VAL A 540 -3.37 -6.31 -4.93
C VAL A 540 -4.25 -6.95 -5.99
N LEU A 541 -4.84 -6.15 -6.88
CA LEU A 541 -5.61 -6.65 -8.02
C LEU A 541 -4.68 -6.77 -9.24
N GLU A 542 -4.55 -7.99 -9.76
CA GLU A 542 -3.63 -8.31 -10.85
C GLU A 542 -4.34 -8.87 -12.08
N ARG A 543 -3.73 -8.64 -13.26
CA ARG A 543 -4.07 -9.30 -14.52
C ARG A 543 -3.44 -10.68 -14.54
N HIS A 544 -4.23 -11.71 -14.25
CA HIS A 544 -3.74 -13.08 -14.23
C HIS A 544 -3.93 -13.75 -15.60
N ALA A 545 -2.82 -13.94 -16.33
CA ALA A 545 -2.78 -14.70 -17.59
C ALA A 545 -2.46 -16.18 -17.32
N PHE A 546 -3.35 -17.08 -17.72
CA PHE A 546 -3.13 -18.52 -17.61
C PHE A 546 -3.78 -19.27 -18.78
N ARG A 547 -2.98 -20.10 -19.48
CA ARG A 547 -3.42 -20.91 -20.64
C ARG A 547 -4.16 -20.08 -21.72
N GLY A 548 -3.68 -18.87 -21.98
CA GLY A 548 -4.27 -17.97 -22.98
C GLY A 548 -5.49 -17.17 -22.51
N ASN A 549 -5.98 -17.37 -21.28
CA ASN A 549 -7.06 -16.58 -20.70
C ASN A 549 -6.49 -15.54 -19.72
N VAL A 550 -6.96 -14.30 -19.80
CA VAL A 550 -6.63 -13.23 -18.86
C VAL A 550 -7.86 -12.95 -17.98
N THR A 551 -7.68 -13.03 -16.67
CA THR A 551 -8.75 -12.87 -15.67
C THR A 551 -8.28 -11.98 -14.52
N PRO A 552 -9.17 -11.26 -13.83
CA PRO A 552 -8.79 -10.48 -12.67
C PRO A 552 -8.60 -11.44 -11.50
N ARG A 553 -7.53 -11.27 -10.73
CA ARG A 553 -7.27 -12.05 -9.53
C ARG A 553 -6.81 -11.13 -8.41
N LEU A 554 -7.27 -11.42 -7.20
CA LEU A 554 -6.79 -10.77 -5.99
C LEU A 554 -5.61 -11.55 -5.42
N ARG A 555 -4.50 -10.87 -5.18
CA ARG A 555 -3.41 -11.38 -4.36
C ARG A 555 -3.56 -10.80 -2.96
N VAL A 556 -3.81 -11.68 -2.00
CA VAL A 556 -3.99 -11.31 -0.59
C VAL A 556 -2.69 -10.74 -0.04
N ARG A 557 -2.82 -9.59 0.61
CA ARG A 557 -1.76 -8.97 1.42
C ARG A 557 -1.95 -9.36 2.88
N GLU A 558 -3.10 -8.99 3.44
CA GLU A 558 -3.51 -9.28 4.81
C GLU A 558 -5.02 -9.61 4.87
N LEU A 559 -5.42 -10.50 5.79
CA LEU A 559 -6.82 -10.73 6.17
C LEU A 559 -6.98 -10.51 7.67
N ALA A 560 -8.06 -9.84 8.06
CA ALA A 560 -8.37 -9.58 9.46
C ALA A 560 -9.87 -9.64 9.73
N HIS A 561 -10.22 -9.88 11.00
CA HIS A 561 -11.55 -9.55 11.49
C HIS A 561 -11.69 -8.02 11.56
N PRO A 562 -12.80 -7.45 11.04
CA PRO A 562 -12.99 -6.01 11.10
C PRO A 562 -13.01 -5.51 12.57
N ALA A 563 -12.22 -4.49 12.85
CA ALA A 563 -12.20 -3.76 14.12
C ALA A 563 -12.32 -2.25 13.81
N PRO A 564 -13.48 -1.79 13.34
CA PRO A 564 -13.64 -0.41 12.87
C PRO A 564 -13.62 0.60 14.02
N ALA A 565 -13.49 1.88 13.65
CA ALA A 565 -13.69 3.00 14.58
C ALA A 565 -15.13 3.04 15.14
N THR A 566 -15.38 3.89 16.13
CA THR A 566 -16.71 4.05 16.74
C THR A 566 -17.74 4.62 15.74
N VAL A 567 -19.01 4.35 16.01
CA VAL A 567 -20.16 4.92 15.29
C VAL A 567 -20.90 5.86 16.24
N ASP A 568 -21.05 7.11 15.86
CA ASP A 568 -21.65 8.15 16.72
C ASP A 568 -23.14 8.32 16.40
N ARG A 569 -24.04 8.03 17.34
CA ARG A 569 -25.49 8.10 17.10
C ARG A 569 -26.04 9.50 17.36
N LEU A 570 -26.85 10.05 16.44
CA LEU A 570 -27.36 11.44 16.50
C LEU A 570 -28.85 11.60 16.85
N ASP A 571 -29.56 10.53 17.23
CA ASP A 571 -31.04 10.51 17.35
C ASP A 571 -31.62 11.31 18.55
N GLY A 572 -30.79 12.04 19.30
CA GLY A 572 -31.20 12.78 20.51
C GLY A 572 -31.68 11.88 21.66
N GLU A 573 -32.23 12.49 22.71
CA GLU A 573 -32.82 11.74 23.83
C GLU A 573 -34.21 11.20 23.46
N ALA A 574 -34.40 9.88 23.59
CA ALA A 574 -35.66 9.22 23.26
C ALA A 574 -36.86 9.77 24.07
N ALA A 575 -36.62 10.23 25.30
CA ALA A 575 -37.64 10.83 26.15
C ALA A 575 -38.19 12.15 25.56
N ASP A 576 -37.30 13.02 25.09
CA ASP A 576 -37.69 14.28 24.47
C ASP A 576 -38.39 14.04 23.14
N ALA A 577 -37.92 13.03 22.39
CA ALA A 577 -38.58 12.62 21.17
C ALA A 577 -40.02 12.11 21.41
N ALA A 578 -40.26 11.39 22.50
CA ALA A 578 -41.57 10.88 22.89
C ALA A 578 -42.53 12.00 23.33
N LEU A 579 -42.05 12.93 24.16
CA LEU A 579 -42.86 14.05 24.64
C LEU A 579 -43.26 14.99 23.52
N ALA A 580 -42.36 15.29 22.59
CA ALA A 580 -42.69 16.09 21.42
C ALA A 580 -43.85 15.51 20.59
N VAL A 581 -43.95 14.17 20.49
CA VAL A 581 -45.09 13.51 19.82
C VAL A 581 -46.37 13.59 20.66
N LEU A 582 -46.26 13.44 21.98
CA LEU A 582 -47.40 13.58 22.89
C LEU A 582 -48.00 14.98 22.91
N GLU A 583 -47.19 16.00 22.68
CA GLU A 583 -47.57 17.41 22.61
C GLU A 583 -48.06 17.83 21.21
N ALA A 584 -47.84 17.01 20.18
CA ALA A 584 -48.26 17.31 18.82
C ALA A 584 -49.81 17.33 18.71
N PRO A 585 -50.40 18.30 17.97
CA PRO A 585 -51.86 18.44 17.86
C PRO A 585 -52.56 17.20 17.28
N ASP A 586 -51.98 16.57 16.26
CA ASP A 586 -52.48 15.37 15.58
C ASP A 586 -51.92 14.05 16.19
N GLY A 587 -51.02 14.17 17.16
CA GLY A 587 -50.31 13.05 17.76
C GLY A 587 -49.34 12.36 16.79
N LEU A 588 -48.96 13.01 15.70
CA LEU A 588 -47.96 12.52 14.74
C LEU A 588 -46.61 13.20 14.99
N PRO A 589 -45.47 12.57 14.62
CA PRO A 589 -44.20 13.26 14.63
C PRO A 589 -44.27 14.52 13.78
N ALA A 590 -44.06 15.68 14.41
CA ALA A 590 -43.97 16.96 13.72
C ALA A 590 -42.69 16.96 12.86
N VAL A 591 -42.84 16.65 11.58
CA VAL A 591 -41.77 16.58 10.59
C VAL A 591 -41.91 17.73 9.59
N LEU A 592 -40.83 18.00 8.87
CA LEU A 592 -40.84 18.93 7.74
C LEU A 592 -42.05 18.65 6.82
N ALA A 593 -42.92 19.65 6.66
CA ALA A 593 -44.06 19.55 5.76
C ALA A 593 -43.56 19.50 4.31
N ALA A 594 -44.00 18.50 3.55
CA ALA A 594 -43.60 18.30 2.17
C ALA A 594 -44.81 18.40 1.24
N GLU A 595 -44.71 19.21 0.18
CA GLU A 595 -45.60 19.11 -0.98
C GLU A 595 -45.21 17.83 -1.75
N PRO A 596 -46.17 17.00 -2.22
CA PRO A 596 -45.85 15.81 -3.02
C PRO A 596 -45.17 16.22 -4.34
N GLY A 597 -43.84 16.27 -4.34
CA GLY A 597 -43.04 16.58 -5.52
C GLY A 597 -43.10 15.42 -6.52
N ALA A 598 -43.64 15.67 -7.72
CA ALA A 598 -43.68 14.69 -8.80
C ALA A 598 -42.30 14.50 -9.45
N ALA A 599 -41.62 13.38 -9.13
CA ALA A 599 -40.55 12.70 -9.87
C ALA A 599 -40.17 11.38 -9.16
N ASP A 600 -39.41 10.48 -9.79
CA ASP A 600 -38.77 9.36 -9.08
C ASP A 600 -37.78 9.92 -8.05
N TRP A 601 -38.19 9.98 -6.78
CA TRP A 601 -37.43 10.56 -5.67
C TRP A 601 -36.03 9.93 -5.52
N ARG A 602 -35.83 8.72 -6.05
CA ARG A 602 -34.54 8.02 -6.07
C ARG A 602 -33.47 8.78 -6.85
N THR A 603 -33.86 9.62 -7.81
CA THR A 603 -32.96 10.46 -8.61
C THR A 603 -32.30 11.58 -7.82
N ARG A 604 -32.78 11.85 -6.59
CA ARG A 604 -32.18 12.80 -5.65
C ARG A 604 -30.86 12.28 -5.04
N PHE A 605 -30.53 11.01 -5.22
CA PHE A 605 -29.36 10.36 -4.64
C PHE A 605 -28.42 9.84 -5.73
N ALA A 606 -27.11 10.04 -5.56
CA ALA A 606 -26.10 9.36 -6.36
C ALA A 606 -25.96 7.89 -5.92
N ASP A 607 -25.78 6.96 -6.87
CA ASP A 607 -25.86 5.53 -6.61
C ASP A 607 -24.53 4.88 -6.19
N ARG A 608 -24.52 4.22 -5.04
CA ARG A 608 -23.42 3.38 -4.55
C ARG A 608 -23.88 1.97 -4.09
N SER A 609 -25.12 1.59 -4.42
CA SER A 609 -25.74 0.34 -3.96
C SER A 609 -24.99 -0.93 -4.42
N ALA A 610 -24.33 -0.88 -5.59
CA ALA A 610 -23.59 -2.00 -6.15
C ALA A 610 -22.35 -2.43 -5.33
N SER A 611 -21.75 -1.52 -4.56
CA SER A 611 -20.56 -1.82 -3.75
C SER A 611 -20.89 -2.59 -2.46
N GLY A 612 -22.15 -2.59 -2.05
CA GLY A 612 -22.59 -3.06 -0.73
C GLY A 612 -22.38 -2.01 0.37
N ALA A 613 -23.20 -2.10 1.43
CA ALA A 613 -23.28 -1.10 2.49
C ALA A 613 -21.93 -0.72 3.11
N ALA A 614 -21.16 -1.71 3.58
CA ALA A 614 -19.90 -1.47 4.27
C ALA A 614 -18.86 -0.79 3.37
N ALA A 615 -18.73 -1.21 2.11
CA ALA A 615 -17.80 -0.59 1.17
C ALA A 615 -18.24 0.81 0.74
N ALA A 616 -19.55 1.02 0.53
CA ALA A 616 -20.09 2.33 0.21
C ALA A 616 -19.81 3.36 1.31
N ILE A 617 -20.02 2.97 2.58
CA ILE A 617 -19.75 3.83 3.75
C ILE A 617 -18.24 4.02 3.93
N ALA A 618 -17.45 2.93 3.95
CA ALA A 618 -16.02 3.01 4.20
C ALA A 618 -15.27 3.83 3.14
N ALA A 619 -15.69 3.78 1.88
CA ALA A 619 -15.10 4.61 0.82
C ALA A 619 -15.36 6.11 1.04
N LEU A 620 -16.52 6.48 1.58
CA LEU A 620 -16.82 7.88 1.93
C LEU A 620 -16.10 8.32 3.21
N VAL A 621 -15.99 7.44 4.20
CA VAL A 621 -15.17 7.72 5.40
C VAL A 621 -13.70 7.92 5.00
N GLY A 622 -13.21 7.14 4.03
CA GLY A 622 -11.87 7.25 3.47
C GLY A 622 -11.58 8.54 2.70
N THR A 623 -12.57 9.41 2.46
CA THR A 623 -12.28 10.75 1.92
C THR A 623 -11.72 11.69 3.00
N GLY A 624 -11.92 11.34 4.28
CA GLY A 624 -11.64 12.20 5.43
C GLY A 624 -12.70 13.26 5.68
N GLU A 625 -13.79 13.27 4.91
CA GLU A 625 -14.90 14.22 5.04
C GLU A 625 -15.98 13.65 5.98
N ALA A 626 -16.77 14.53 6.60
CA ALA A 626 -17.79 14.10 7.56
C ALA A 626 -18.91 13.29 6.89
N VAL A 627 -19.11 12.05 7.37
CA VAL A 627 -20.13 11.12 6.87
C VAL A 627 -21.24 10.94 7.89
N THR A 628 -22.49 11.05 7.43
CA THR A 628 -23.66 10.67 8.21
C THR A 628 -24.47 9.62 7.46
N VAL A 629 -24.67 8.46 8.08
CA VAL A 629 -25.48 7.37 7.56
C VAL A 629 -26.90 7.50 8.11
N VAL A 630 -27.88 7.54 7.22
CA VAL A 630 -29.31 7.62 7.55
C VAL A 630 -29.99 6.30 7.22
N VAL A 631 -30.72 5.76 8.20
CA VAL A 631 -31.36 4.44 8.13
C VAL A 631 -32.85 4.50 8.47
N ALA A 632 -33.56 3.39 8.27
CA ALA A 632 -34.96 3.28 8.67
C ALA A 632 -35.11 3.12 10.19
N ASP A 633 -34.16 2.44 10.84
CA ASP A 633 -34.17 2.16 12.28
C ASP A 633 -32.72 2.09 12.79
N ALA A 634 -32.23 3.20 13.36
CA ALA A 634 -30.86 3.36 13.82
C ALA A 634 -30.49 2.39 14.93
N VAL A 635 -31.41 2.08 15.84
CA VAL A 635 -31.12 1.17 16.94
C VAL A 635 -30.83 -0.24 16.43
N ARG A 636 -31.65 -0.75 15.50
CA ARG A 636 -31.44 -2.10 14.98
C ARG A 636 -30.26 -2.18 14.01
N ARG A 637 -29.87 -1.06 13.39
CA ARG A 637 -28.77 -0.99 12.44
C ARG A 637 -27.40 -0.86 13.09
N ILE A 638 -27.28 -0.18 14.24
CA ILE A 638 -25.97 0.15 14.81
C ILE A 638 -25.14 -1.10 15.11
N GLY A 639 -25.74 -2.14 15.72
CA GLY A 639 -25.01 -3.36 16.11
C GLY A 639 -24.33 -4.09 14.94
N PRO A 640 -25.08 -4.48 13.89
CA PRO A 640 -24.49 -5.11 12.71
C PRO A 640 -23.51 -4.21 11.95
N LEU A 641 -23.76 -2.89 11.90
CA LEU A 641 -22.88 -1.95 11.18
C LEU A 641 -21.54 -1.75 11.89
N SER A 642 -21.57 -1.55 13.21
CA SER A 642 -20.36 -1.30 14.01
C SER A 642 -19.42 -2.51 14.08
N GLN A 643 -19.86 -3.67 13.62
CA GLN A 643 -19.02 -4.86 13.47
C GLN A 643 -18.18 -4.87 12.20
N VAL A 644 -18.48 -4.02 11.20
CA VAL A 644 -17.84 -4.07 9.87
C VAL A 644 -17.35 -2.72 9.37
N VAL A 645 -17.94 -1.61 9.81
CA VAL A 645 -17.56 -0.25 9.38
C VAL A 645 -17.84 0.76 10.50
N GLY A 646 -17.06 1.84 10.53
CA GLY A 646 -17.13 2.88 11.57
C GLY A 646 -16.51 4.19 11.10
N GLY A 647 -16.38 5.17 12.01
CA GLY A 647 -15.85 6.50 11.69
C GLY A 647 -16.88 7.43 11.03
N PHE A 648 -18.17 7.21 11.31
CA PHE A 648 -19.28 8.00 10.78
C PHE A 648 -20.35 8.21 11.85
N ALA A 649 -21.22 9.19 11.62
CA ALA A 649 -22.39 9.42 12.43
C ALA A 649 -23.61 8.63 11.91
N LEU A 650 -24.43 8.05 12.78
CA LEU A 650 -25.62 7.27 12.43
C LEU A 650 -26.89 7.94 12.96
N THR A 651 -27.93 7.99 12.13
CA THR A 651 -29.26 8.46 12.55
C THR A 651 -30.38 7.81 11.74
N ASP A 652 -31.63 7.95 12.19
CA ASP A 652 -32.80 7.53 11.43
C ASP A 652 -33.51 8.67 10.69
N TRP A 653 -34.28 8.30 9.66
CA TRP A 653 -34.98 9.28 8.82
C TRP A 653 -35.97 10.18 9.57
N TRP A 654 -36.62 9.68 10.63
CA TRP A 654 -37.56 10.48 11.41
C TRP A 654 -36.84 11.51 12.27
N SER A 655 -35.72 11.12 12.87
CA SER A 655 -34.85 12.02 13.63
C SER A 655 -34.35 13.17 12.74
N VAL A 656 -33.90 12.86 11.52
CA VAL A 656 -33.46 13.83 10.51
C VAL A 656 -34.59 14.76 10.05
N ALA A 657 -35.78 14.21 9.72
CA ALA A 657 -36.90 15.02 9.25
C ALA A 657 -37.48 15.98 10.32
N ARG A 658 -37.28 15.65 11.60
CA ARG A 658 -37.67 16.50 12.74
C ARG A 658 -36.64 17.59 13.03
N THR A 659 -35.36 17.22 13.02
CA THR A 659 -34.26 18.10 13.41
C THR A 659 -33.18 18.10 12.33
N PRO A 660 -33.41 18.71 11.15
CA PRO A 660 -32.44 18.67 10.04
C PRO A 660 -31.04 19.20 10.40
N ARG A 661 -30.98 20.15 11.35
CA ARG A 661 -29.73 20.72 11.87
C ARG A 661 -28.85 19.72 12.62
N SER A 662 -29.34 18.52 12.95
CA SER A 662 -28.48 17.45 13.48
C SER A 662 -27.41 17.00 12.47
N LEU A 663 -27.59 17.36 11.19
CA LEU A 663 -26.65 17.09 10.11
C LEU A 663 -25.75 18.30 9.78
N ASP A 664 -25.74 19.33 10.62
CA ASP A 664 -24.83 20.46 10.45
C ASP A 664 -23.37 19.97 10.47
N GLY A 665 -22.62 20.24 9.40
CA GLY A 665 -21.24 19.77 9.23
C GLY A 665 -21.10 18.45 8.46
N THR A 666 -22.19 17.74 8.17
CA THR A 666 -22.19 16.58 7.27
C THR A 666 -21.82 17.00 5.86
N VAL A 667 -20.86 16.31 5.24
CA VAL A 667 -20.52 16.47 3.82
C VAL A 667 -21.20 15.39 3.00
N HIS A 668 -21.15 14.14 3.47
CA HIS A 668 -21.76 12.99 2.81
C HIS A 668 -22.92 12.43 3.62
N LEU A 669 -24.13 12.46 3.04
CA LEU A 669 -25.30 11.79 3.60
C LEU A 669 -25.50 10.45 2.88
N VAL A 670 -25.33 9.35 3.60
CA VAL A 670 -25.52 8.00 3.05
C VAL A 670 -26.86 7.47 3.51
N ALA A 671 -27.83 7.50 2.61
CA ALA A 671 -29.07 6.77 2.81
C ALA A 671 -28.78 5.28 2.63
N LEU A 672 -28.63 4.56 3.74
CA LEU A 672 -28.39 3.12 3.74
C LEU A 672 -29.68 2.34 3.57
N ASP A 673 -30.77 2.83 4.15
CA ASP A 673 -32.11 2.27 3.98
C ASP A 673 -33.01 3.32 3.28
N PRO A 674 -33.89 2.92 2.35
CA PRO A 674 -34.71 3.87 1.59
C PRO A 674 -35.63 4.71 2.49
N PRO A 675 -35.77 6.03 2.23
CA PRO A 675 -36.74 6.87 2.92
C PRO A 675 -38.17 6.39 2.64
N SER A 676 -38.93 6.16 3.72
CA SER A 676 -40.29 5.61 3.65
C SER A 676 -41.41 6.65 3.54
N ASP A 677 -41.11 7.95 3.60
CA ASP A 677 -42.10 9.04 3.64
C ASP A 677 -41.59 10.26 2.84
N PRO A 678 -42.45 11.00 2.12
CA PRO A 678 -42.04 12.22 1.40
C PRO A 678 -41.29 13.23 2.27
N ALA A 679 -41.66 13.37 3.55
CA ALA A 679 -40.98 14.27 4.49
C ALA A 679 -39.50 13.91 4.69
N HIS A 680 -39.14 12.63 4.57
CA HIS A 680 -37.76 12.17 4.70
C HIS A 680 -36.89 12.64 3.52
N VAL A 681 -37.47 12.75 2.31
CA VAL A 681 -36.73 13.24 1.14
C VAL A 681 -36.65 14.75 1.15
N ALA A 682 -37.71 15.43 1.59
CA ALA A 682 -37.77 16.88 1.65
C ALA A 682 -36.68 17.50 2.56
N VAL A 683 -36.09 16.72 3.48
CA VAL A 683 -34.95 17.19 4.27
C VAL A 683 -33.75 17.60 3.40
N LEU A 684 -33.56 16.96 2.25
CA LEU A 684 -32.46 17.29 1.34
C LEU A 684 -32.58 18.71 0.77
N ASP A 685 -33.80 19.25 0.68
CA ASP A 685 -34.02 20.61 0.15
C ASP A 685 -33.61 21.69 1.16
N VAL A 686 -33.47 21.35 2.46
CA VAL A 686 -33.05 22.28 3.52
C VAL A 686 -31.60 22.10 3.97
N LEU A 687 -30.92 21.05 3.51
CA LEU A 687 -29.51 20.77 3.80
C LEU A 687 -28.62 21.39 2.72
N ALA A 688 -27.90 22.45 3.05
CA ALA A 688 -26.94 23.07 2.13
C ALA A 688 -25.59 22.34 2.17
N GLY A 689 -25.00 22.07 0.99
CA GLY A 689 -23.64 21.53 0.89
C GLY A 689 -23.49 20.03 1.14
N VAL A 690 -24.59 19.32 1.38
CA VAL A 690 -24.60 17.85 1.57
C VAL A 690 -24.64 17.14 0.21
N GLN A 691 -23.86 16.07 0.08
CA GLN A 691 -23.92 15.14 -1.05
C GLN A 691 -24.71 13.88 -0.65
N PRO A 692 -25.93 13.68 -1.20
CA PRO A 692 -26.77 12.52 -0.88
C PRO A 692 -26.40 11.29 -1.73
N TRP A 693 -26.14 10.18 -1.06
CA TRP A 693 -25.81 8.89 -1.65
C TRP A 693 -26.85 7.83 -1.29
N ARG A 694 -27.22 6.98 -2.24
CA ARG A 694 -27.98 5.76 -1.96
C ARG A 694 -27.06 4.56 -1.88
N ALA A 695 -27.21 3.76 -0.83
CA ALA A 695 -26.47 2.52 -0.62
C ALA A 695 -27.40 1.30 -0.39
N TRP A 696 -28.70 1.45 -0.65
CA TRP A 696 -29.69 0.38 -0.46
C TRP A 696 -29.90 -0.49 -1.70
N GLY A 697 -30.10 -1.80 -1.48
CA GLY A 697 -30.66 -2.72 -2.44
C GLY A 697 -31.91 -3.43 -1.89
N ASP A 698 -32.22 -4.62 -2.42
CA ASP A 698 -33.33 -5.44 -1.93
C ASP A 698 -33.25 -5.81 -0.44
N PRO A 699 -32.06 -6.09 0.17
CA PRO A 699 -31.97 -6.38 1.59
C PRO A 699 -32.35 -5.19 2.47
N GLU A 700 -31.87 -3.99 2.12
CA GLU A 700 -32.15 -2.75 2.85
C GLU A 700 -33.59 -2.28 2.66
N LEU A 701 -34.17 -2.49 1.46
CA LEU A 701 -35.61 -2.29 1.24
C LEU A 701 -36.44 -3.24 2.13
N ARG A 702 -36.06 -4.52 2.21
CA ARG A 702 -36.73 -5.49 3.09
C ARG A 702 -36.62 -5.09 4.56
N PHE A 703 -35.46 -4.60 4.99
CA PHE A 703 -35.28 -4.07 6.34
C PHE A 703 -36.20 -2.88 6.61
N THR A 704 -36.32 -1.97 5.64
CA THR A 704 -37.22 -0.81 5.74
C THR A 704 -38.68 -1.23 5.83
N LEU A 705 -39.11 -2.22 5.04
CA LEU A 705 -40.46 -2.76 5.10
C LEU A 705 -40.75 -3.48 6.42
N ASP A 706 -39.76 -4.18 6.99
CA ASP A 706 -39.85 -4.78 8.33
C ASP A 706 -39.94 -3.72 9.44
N ALA A 707 -39.15 -2.64 9.34
CA ALA A 707 -39.26 -1.49 10.22
C ALA A 707 -40.64 -0.84 10.14
N LEU A 708 -41.10 -0.56 8.91
CA LEU A 708 -42.42 -0.02 8.64
C LEU A 708 -43.53 -0.91 9.26
N GLY A 709 -43.45 -2.23 9.08
CA GLY A 709 -44.41 -3.17 9.66
C GLY A 709 -44.50 -3.07 11.18
N ARG A 710 -43.36 -2.98 11.88
CA ARG A 710 -43.32 -2.80 13.34
C ARG A 710 -43.85 -1.44 13.77
N GLU A 711 -43.47 -0.38 13.08
CA GLU A 711 -43.95 0.98 13.34
C GLU A 711 -45.48 1.08 13.25
N HIS A 712 -46.12 0.28 12.39
CA HIS A 712 -47.57 0.25 12.24
C HIS A 712 -48.31 -0.67 13.21
N ASP A 713 -47.64 -1.60 13.87
CA ASP A 713 -48.25 -2.43 14.91
C ASP A 713 -48.32 -1.69 16.26
N LEU A 714 -49.06 -0.58 16.26
CA LEU A 714 -49.30 0.23 17.45
C LEU A 714 -50.03 -0.57 18.53
N ARG A 715 -50.92 -1.51 18.15
CA ARG A 715 -51.71 -2.30 19.09
C ARG A 715 -50.81 -3.20 19.95
N SER A 716 -49.93 -3.99 19.34
CA SER A 716 -49.05 -4.89 20.09
C SER A 716 -48.08 -4.09 20.96
N GLY A 717 -47.48 -3.03 20.40
CA GLY A 717 -46.58 -2.14 21.14
C GLY A 717 -47.26 -1.48 22.34
N ALA A 718 -48.44 -0.89 22.14
CA ALA A 718 -49.22 -0.25 23.21
C ALA A 718 -49.65 -1.26 24.28
N THR A 719 -50.04 -2.47 23.88
CA THR A 719 -50.39 -3.54 24.82
C THR A 719 -49.19 -3.97 25.68
N ALA A 720 -48.00 -4.10 25.08
CA ALA A 720 -46.78 -4.44 25.80
C ALA A 720 -46.39 -3.33 26.79
N LEU A 721 -46.39 -2.07 26.32
CA LEU A 721 -46.10 -0.90 27.14
C LEU A 721 -47.07 -0.75 28.31
N TYR A 722 -48.37 -0.97 28.08
CA TYR A 722 -49.39 -0.95 29.12
C TYR A 722 -49.18 -2.03 30.19
N ARG A 723 -48.85 -3.27 29.78
CA ARG A 723 -48.54 -4.36 30.73
C ARG A 723 -47.33 -4.02 31.60
N ARG A 724 -46.33 -3.38 31.01
CA ARG A 724 -45.14 -2.89 31.71
C ARG A 724 -45.51 -1.81 32.74
N LEU A 725 -46.25 -0.78 32.32
CA LEU A 725 -46.73 0.28 33.21
C LEU A 725 -47.58 -0.26 34.38
N ARG A 726 -48.41 -1.28 34.13
CA ARG A 726 -49.20 -1.93 35.18
C ARG A 726 -48.34 -2.68 36.20
N ARG A 727 -47.19 -3.18 35.78
CA ARG A 727 -46.23 -3.87 36.66
C ARG A 727 -45.36 -2.88 37.44
N ASP A 728 -44.89 -1.84 36.76
CA ASP A 728 -43.83 -0.96 37.26
C ASP A 728 -44.40 0.27 38.02
N GLY A 729 -45.69 0.60 37.84
CA GLY A 729 -46.35 1.73 38.48
C GLY A 729 -46.08 3.07 37.76
N PRO A 730 -46.35 4.22 38.41
CA PRO A 730 -46.03 5.53 37.85
C PRO A 730 -44.55 5.62 37.45
N THR A 731 -44.28 5.82 36.17
CA THR A 731 -42.93 5.71 35.59
C THR A 731 -42.58 6.98 34.81
N PRO A 732 -41.38 7.57 35.00
CA PRO A 732 -40.91 8.66 34.16
C PRO A 732 -40.83 8.25 32.69
N VAL A 733 -41.20 9.13 31.75
CA VAL A 733 -41.16 8.86 30.30
C VAL A 733 -39.76 8.42 29.85
N GLY A 734 -38.70 9.01 30.42
CA GLY A 734 -37.33 8.61 30.10
C GLY A 734 -36.97 7.18 30.54
N ALA A 735 -37.60 6.66 31.61
CA ALA A 735 -37.39 5.28 32.05
C ALA A 735 -38.20 4.26 31.21
N LEU A 736 -39.19 4.73 30.44
CA LEU A 736 -39.95 3.93 29.49
C LEU A 736 -39.24 3.81 28.13
N ALA A 737 -38.30 4.69 27.83
CA ALA A 737 -37.47 4.58 26.64
C ALA A 737 -36.57 3.34 26.74
N GLU A 738 -36.88 2.33 25.94
CA GLU A 738 -36.02 1.15 25.81
C GLU A 738 -34.92 1.42 24.78
N PRO A 739 -33.74 0.79 24.92
CA PRO A 739 -32.65 0.98 23.97
C PRO A 739 -33.10 0.77 22.51
N ASP A 740 -33.98 -0.21 22.27
CA ASP A 740 -34.56 -0.69 21.00
C ASP A 740 -35.88 -0.04 20.58
N LEU A 741 -36.35 0.97 21.32
CA LEU A 741 -37.59 1.67 21.04
C LEU A 741 -37.29 3.12 20.61
N PRO A 742 -37.47 3.49 19.33
CA PRO A 742 -37.33 4.88 18.90
C PRO A 742 -38.23 5.80 19.74
N GLY A 743 -37.69 6.88 20.27
CA GLY A 743 -38.42 7.76 21.19
C GLY A 743 -39.71 8.34 20.59
N TRP A 744 -39.69 8.68 19.31
CA TRP A 744 -40.89 9.13 18.60
C TRP A 744 -41.99 8.04 18.55
N TRP A 745 -41.61 6.76 18.47
CA TRP A 745 -42.55 5.64 18.47
C TRP A 745 -43.11 5.40 19.88
N LEU A 746 -42.27 5.51 20.92
CA LEU A 746 -42.74 5.54 22.31
C LEU A 746 -43.84 6.60 22.52
N GLY A 747 -43.63 7.81 21.97
CA GLY A 747 -44.62 8.88 22.03
C GLY A 747 -45.96 8.50 21.38
N LEU A 748 -45.94 7.83 20.21
CA LEU A 748 -47.15 7.31 19.57
C LEU A 748 -47.85 6.25 20.42
N LEU A 749 -47.11 5.31 20.99
CA LEU A 749 -47.67 4.27 21.86
C LEU A 749 -48.34 4.87 23.10
N LEU A 750 -47.68 5.84 23.74
CA LEU A 750 -48.23 6.58 24.88
C LEU A 750 -49.49 7.36 24.47
N ARG A 751 -49.49 8.03 23.31
CA ARG A 751 -50.65 8.78 22.81
C ARG A 751 -51.85 7.86 22.56
N VAL A 752 -51.66 6.70 21.93
CA VAL A 752 -52.72 5.72 21.69
C VAL A 752 -53.29 5.20 23.02
N LEU A 753 -52.43 4.91 24.00
CA LEU A 753 -52.86 4.50 25.33
C LEU A 753 -53.63 5.61 26.06
N GLU A 754 -53.18 6.87 25.97
CA GLU A 754 -53.85 8.03 26.56
C GLU A 754 -55.23 8.25 25.92
N GLU A 755 -55.34 8.20 24.60
CA GLU A 755 -56.60 8.34 23.86
C GLU A 755 -57.60 7.21 24.16
N SER A 756 -57.09 6.00 24.41
CA SER A 756 -57.91 4.87 24.84
C SER A 756 -58.43 5.00 26.28
N GLY A 757 -57.85 5.89 27.08
CA GLY A 757 -58.12 6.03 28.52
C GLY A 757 -57.40 5.01 29.40
N ALA A 758 -56.45 4.25 28.86
CA ALA A 758 -55.69 3.24 29.61
C ALA A 758 -54.62 3.83 30.54
N ILE A 759 -54.10 5.02 30.19
CA ILE A 759 -53.08 5.71 30.96
C ILE A 759 -53.41 7.19 31.10
N ALA A 760 -52.78 7.84 32.07
CA ALA A 760 -52.70 9.29 32.20
C ALA A 760 -51.22 9.71 32.13
N VAL A 761 -50.94 10.76 31.36
CA VAL A 761 -49.59 11.34 31.23
C VAL A 761 -49.56 12.69 31.93
N ASP A 762 -48.81 12.77 33.03
CA ASP A 762 -48.44 14.05 33.64
C ASP A 762 -47.28 14.64 32.83
N ARG A 763 -47.59 15.63 32.00
CA ARG A 763 -46.62 16.29 31.12
C ARG A 763 -45.66 17.20 31.88
N ALA A 764 -46.07 17.75 33.03
CA ALA A 764 -45.22 18.64 33.83
C ALA A 764 -44.13 17.84 34.55
N GLU A 765 -44.52 16.73 35.18
CA GLU A 765 -43.60 15.83 35.89
C GLU A 765 -42.95 14.79 34.96
N ARG A 766 -43.37 14.73 33.69
CA ARG A 766 -42.93 13.73 32.69
C ARG A 766 -43.13 12.30 33.19
N ILE A 767 -44.25 12.03 33.87
CA ILE A 767 -44.61 10.73 34.47
C ILE A 767 -45.85 10.15 33.80
N VAL A 768 -45.82 8.84 33.56
CA VAL A 768 -46.94 8.06 33.01
C VAL A 768 -47.46 7.11 34.07
N ALA A 769 -48.79 7.07 34.27
CA ALA A 769 -49.45 6.15 35.20
C ALA A 769 -50.66 5.47 34.54
N VAL A 770 -51.02 4.27 35.02
CA VAL A 770 -52.26 3.58 34.62
C VAL A 770 -53.47 4.35 35.16
N ALA A 771 -54.50 4.53 34.33
CA ALA A 771 -55.72 5.24 34.72
C ALA A 771 -56.81 4.26 35.23
N ASP A 772 -57.64 4.72 36.17
CA ASP A 772 -58.71 3.93 36.81
C ASP A 772 -60.04 3.88 36.00
N GLY A 773 -60.02 4.30 34.72
CA GLY A 773 -61.21 4.48 33.87
C GLY A 773 -61.49 3.35 32.87
N PRO A 774 -62.65 3.39 32.18
CA PRO A 774 -62.96 2.42 31.12
C PRO A 774 -62.02 2.59 29.92
N VAL A 775 -61.42 1.49 29.47
CA VAL A 775 -60.48 1.46 28.35
C VAL A 775 -61.23 1.18 27.04
N ARG A 776 -61.12 2.11 26.08
CA ARG A 776 -61.64 1.95 24.72
C ARG A 776 -60.71 1.09 23.86
N PRO A 777 -61.19 0.47 22.76
CA PRO A 777 -60.32 -0.25 21.84
C PRO A 777 -59.19 0.64 21.32
N LEU A 778 -57.96 0.14 21.32
CA LEU A 778 -56.75 0.90 20.95
C LEU A 778 -56.78 1.44 19.51
N ASP A 779 -57.51 0.76 18.61
CA ASP A 779 -57.57 1.11 17.19
C ASP A 779 -58.59 2.24 16.91
N ASP A 780 -59.45 2.57 17.87
CA ASP A 780 -60.53 3.54 17.71
C ASP A 780 -60.08 5.00 17.97
N GLY A 781 -58.81 5.21 18.36
CA GLY A 781 -58.23 6.53 18.55
C GLY A 781 -57.98 7.28 17.23
N PRO A 782 -58.09 8.62 17.20
CA PRO A 782 -57.72 9.42 16.04
C PRO A 782 -56.26 9.21 15.61
N THR A 783 -55.31 9.14 16.54
CA THR A 783 -53.89 8.90 16.21
C THR A 783 -53.70 7.51 15.61
N ALA A 784 -54.32 6.47 16.16
CA ALA A 784 -54.22 5.09 15.64
C ALA A 784 -54.74 4.99 14.19
N ARG A 785 -55.89 5.62 13.89
CA ARG A 785 -56.44 5.66 12.53
C ARG A 785 -55.55 6.43 11.56
N ALA A 786 -55.09 7.62 11.97
CA ALA A 786 -54.24 8.47 11.13
C ALA A 786 -52.91 7.77 10.80
N TRP A 787 -52.26 7.17 11.80
CA TRP A 787 -51.01 6.44 11.61
C TRP A 787 -51.17 5.20 10.73
N THR A 788 -52.26 4.46 10.91
CA THR A 788 -52.58 3.30 10.06
C THR A 788 -52.81 3.71 8.60
N ALA A 789 -53.48 4.85 8.36
CA ALA A 789 -53.67 5.39 7.02
C ALA A 789 -52.33 5.79 6.39
N ARG A 790 -51.51 6.56 7.12
CA ARG A 790 -50.15 6.97 6.71
C ARG A 790 -49.28 5.76 6.38
N GLY A 791 -49.43 4.65 7.10
CA GLY A 791 -48.67 3.44 6.84
C GLY A 791 -48.93 2.76 5.50
N ARG A 792 -50.20 2.76 5.06
CA ARG A 792 -50.54 2.27 3.71
C ARG A 792 -49.91 3.14 2.63
N GLU A 793 -49.89 4.45 2.83
CA GLU A 793 -49.27 5.41 1.91
C GLU A 793 -47.75 5.23 1.86
N ARG A 794 -47.09 5.11 3.02
CA ARG A 794 -45.65 4.84 3.14
C ARG A 794 -45.24 3.50 2.51
N HIS A 795 -46.06 2.47 2.68
CA HIS A 795 -45.83 1.20 1.98
C HIS A 795 -45.92 1.39 0.46
N ALA A 796 -46.98 2.07 -0.02
CA ALA A 796 -47.15 2.35 -1.45
C ALA A 796 -45.98 3.15 -2.03
N TRP A 797 -45.48 4.12 -1.26
CA TRP A 797 -44.32 4.94 -1.58
C TRP A 797 -43.05 4.09 -1.81
N LEU A 798 -42.79 3.13 -0.92
CA LEU A 798 -41.62 2.24 -1.03
C LEU A 798 -41.74 1.26 -2.19
N THR A 799 -42.93 0.66 -2.38
CA THR A 799 -43.14 -0.44 -3.34
C THR A 799 -43.64 0.00 -4.71
N GLY A 800 -43.96 1.29 -4.90
CA GLY A 800 -44.55 1.80 -6.14
C GLY A 800 -45.93 1.20 -6.48
N THR A 801 -46.57 0.54 -5.51
CA THR A 801 -47.84 -0.19 -5.69
C THR A 801 -48.84 0.28 -4.63
N LEU A 802 -50.00 0.79 -5.06
CA LEU A 802 -51.09 1.14 -4.15
C LEU A 802 -51.59 -0.15 -3.44
N PRO A 803 -51.65 -0.20 -2.10
CA PRO A 803 -52.21 -1.34 -1.40
C PRO A 803 -53.69 -1.51 -1.74
N ARG A 804 -54.14 -2.76 -1.86
CA ARG A 804 -55.58 -3.07 -2.05
C ARG A 804 -56.39 -2.48 -0.86
N PRO A 805 -57.55 -1.85 -1.11
CA PRO A 805 -58.36 -1.30 -0.04
C PRO A 805 -58.79 -2.41 0.92
N VAL A 806 -58.54 -2.19 2.21
CA VAL A 806 -59.13 -3.02 3.28
C VAL A 806 -60.58 -2.52 3.46
N PRO A 807 -61.59 -3.40 3.41
CA PRO A 807 -62.96 -2.98 3.65
C PRO A 807 -63.09 -2.49 5.10
N VAL A 808 -63.51 -1.24 5.26
CA VAL A 808 -63.94 -0.68 6.55
C VAL A 808 -65.11 -1.53 7.03
N ARG A 809 -64.98 -2.16 8.20
CA ARG A 809 -66.11 -2.76 8.92
C ARG A 809 -66.52 -1.86 10.06
#